data_AF-A0A432F810-F1
#
_entry.id   AF-A0A432F810-F1
#
_cell.length_a   1.000
_cell.length_b   1.000
_cell.length_c   1.000
_cell.angle_alpha   90.00
_cell.angle_beta   90.00
_cell.angle_gamma   90.00
#
_symmetry.space_group_name_H-M   'P 1'
#
loop_
_entity.id
_entity.type
_entity.pdbx_description
1 polymer ?
#
loop_
_entity_poly.entity_id
_entity_poly.type
_entity_poly.pdbx_seq_one_letter_code
_entity_poly.pdbx_strand_id
1 'polypeptide(L)'
;MAHTILFICTGNVCRSPMAEGLFKNLVDQNKADLIVKSAGVGAQNGQPPSENAIRAMQDLEIDISPQRSLMMTAELASEADMIIGMTHGHIEMVNLMFPHATEKTFLLREFDDSLPLHEREIPDPLGGSYETYCQCRDQIREGIDSLLESIQKNNGLIPGSTQPVVEMALGADHAGYGLKKILGHYLGEKGIPYADFGCDSEDKADYPDFAREVAQTVAGGQSRLGLLICNTGVGMSMSANKVPGVRAALAHDEETARLTRQHNNANVLCLGAAATDEALAKRILDAFIETRFEDGGRHERRVNKMEPDVAPGSRRLDTVDPEIAQAIRAETSRQQENIELIASENFTSPAVMQAQGSVLTNKYAEGYPARRWYGGCEHVDVAEQLAIERAKQIFGAEHANVQPHSGSGANMAVYFSALQPGDKILTMDLSHGGHLTHGHKANFSGRFYAVTHYGVSKETERIDYDALAKVAAREKPAMITVGASAYPRVIDFERVGQIARGVGALLLADIAHIAGLVAAGLHPSPVGHADFVTTTTHKTLRGPRGGLILCGAEQAKAIDSQTFPGIQGGPLMHVIAAKAVCLKEALQPAFAEYQAQVVANAAALAKGLAKNGFRLVSGGTDNHLMLVDVGSRDMTGKECQAALDEAGITVNKNTIPFETRSPFQASGIRIGSPAVTTRGMGEAEMADIADMISEVLLDINNVDKQAAVRQRVRQLTVGFPLPY
;
A
#
# COMPACT_ATOMS: atom_id res chain seq x y z
N MET A 1 12.29 0.22 -46.00
CA MET A 1 12.13 -1.15 -45.46
C MET A 1 10.68 -1.23 -45.05
N ALA A 2 9.95 -2.23 -45.52
CA ALA A 2 8.52 -2.36 -45.21
C ALA A 2 8.34 -2.66 -43.71
N HIS A 3 7.45 -1.94 -43.03
CA HIS A 3 7.20 -2.17 -41.59
C HIS A 3 6.26 -3.36 -41.39
N THR A 4 6.54 -4.21 -40.41
CA THR A 4 5.76 -5.42 -40.11
C THR A 4 4.81 -5.18 -38.93
N ILE A 5 3.51 -5.37 -39.16
CA ILE A 5 2.48 -5.34 -38.12
C ILE A 5 1.99 -6.78 -37.88
N LEU A 6 2.03 -7.21 -36.62
CA LEU A 6 1.62 -8.54 -36.18
C LEU A 6 0.38 -8.46 -35.29
N PHE A 7 -0.77 -8.92 -35.79
CA PHE A 7 -1.98 -9.05 -34.98
C PHE A 7 -1.97 -10.35 -34.18
N ILE A 8 -2.29 -10.29 -32.88
CA ILE A 8 -2.31 -11.45 -32.00
C ILE A 8 -3.66 -11.63 -31.32
N CYS A 9 -4.08 -12.89 -31.18
CA CYS A 9 -5.17 -13.28 -30.29
C CYS A 9 -4.85 -14.64 -29.65
N THR A 10 -5.78 -15.28 -28.93
CA THR A 10 -5.46 -16.52 -28.21
C THR A 10 -5.11 -17.67 -29.17
N GLY A 11 -6.06 -18.07 -30.03
CA GLY A 11 -5.91 -19.24 -30.90
C GLY A 11 -5.53 -18.96 -32.37
N ASN A 12 -5.47 -17.70 -32.80
CA ASN A 12 -5.25 -17.29 -34.20
C ASN A 12 -6.20 -17.94 -35.21
N VAL A 13 -7.48 -18.08 -34.84
CA VAL A 13 -8.53 -18.67 -35.69
C VAL A 13 -9.78 -17.79 -35.81
N CYS A 14 -9.86 -16.69 -35.05
CA CYS A 14 -11.01 -15.77 -35.06
C CYS A 14 -10.54 -14.32 -35.21
N ARG A 15 -10.14 -13.69 -34.10
CA ARG A 15 -9.86 -12.24 -34.02
C ARG A 15 -8.66 -11.81 -34.86
N SER A 16 -7.47 -12.37 -34.63
CA SER A 16 -6.27 -11.93 -35.35
C SER A 16 -6.28 -12.25 -36.86
N PRO A 17 -6.89 -13.34 -37.36
CA PRO A 17 -7.15 -13.53 -38.79
C PRO A 17 -8.08 -12.48 -39.43
N MET A 18 -9.16 -12.12 -38.73
CA MET A 18 -10.06 -11.05 -39.18
C MET A 18 -9.34 -9.70 -39.22
N ALA A 19 -8.53 -9.39 -38.22
CA ALA A 19 -7.72 -8.18 -38.16
C ALA A 19 -6.68 -8.13 -39.30
N GLU A 20 -5.95 -9.22 -39.57
CA GLU A 20 -5.03 -9.32 -40.71
C GLU A 20 -5.77 -9.10 -42.04
N GLY A 21 -6.94 -9.72 -42.22
CA GLY A 21 -7.74 -9.58 -43.44
C GLY A 21 -8.23 -8.14 -43.66
N LEU A 22 -8.81 -7.52 -42.62
CA LEU A 22 -9.28 -6.13 -42.66
C LEU A 22 -8.15 -5.17 -42.96
N PHE A 23 -7.02 -5.30 -42.25
CA PHE A 23 -5.90 -4.40 -42.40
C PHE A 23 -5.22 -4.53 -43.77
N LYS A 24 -5.05 -5.76 -44.28
CA LYS A 24 -4.52 -5.99 -45.65
C LYS A 24 -5.40 -5.35 -46.71
N ASN A 25 -6.72 -5.52 -46.61
CA ASN A 25 -7.66 -4.94 -47.57
C ASN A 25 -7.56 -3.39 -47.61
N LEU A 26 -7.36 -2.76 -46.45
CA LEU A 26 -7.19 -1.30 -46.33
C LEU A 26 -5.81 -0.81 -46.82
N VAL A 27 -4.74 -1.58 -46.57
CA VAL A 27 -3.38 -1.23 -47.01
C VAL A 27 -3.21 -1.38 -48.53
N ASP A 28 -3.78 -2.43 -49.12
CA ASP A 28 -3.73 -2.68 -50.57
C ASP A 28 -4.44 -1.56 -51.36
N GLN A 29 -5.48 -0.96 -50.79
CA GLN A 29 -6.17 0.20 -51.37
C GLN A 29 -5.34 1.49 -51.30
N ASN A 30 -4.44 1.62 -50.32
CA ASN A 30 -3.66 2.84 -50.04
C ASN A 30 -2.18 2.77 -50.48
N LYS A 31 -1.71 1.66 -51.05
CA LYS A 31 -0.33 1.44 -51.53
C LYS A 31 0.77 1.71 -50.47
N ALA A 32 0.52 1.39 -49.20
CA ALA A 32 1.54 1.52 -48.16
C ALA A 32 2.51 0.32 -48.15
N ASP A 33 3.79 0.57 -47.89
CA ASP A 33 4.85 -0.46 -47.83
C ASP A 33 4.83 -1.15 -46.44
N LEU A 34 3.77 -1.92 -46.16
CA LEU A 34 3.54 -2.60 -44.87
C LEU A 34 3.36 -4.11 -45.06
N ILE A 35 3.99 -4.90 -44.18
CA ILE A 35 3.82 -6.35 -44.09
C ILE A 35 2.85 -6.65 -42.94
N VAL A 36 1.75 -7.32 -43.22
CA VAL A 36 0.76 -7.67 -42.19
C VAL A 36 0.75 -9.17 -41.97
N LYS A 37 0.87 -9.58 -40.72
CA LYS A 37 0.82 -10.98 -40.28
C LYS A 37 -0.14 -11.13 -39.09
N SER A 38 -0.57 -12.35 -38.82
CA SER A 38 -1.23 -12.70 -37.56
C SER A 38 -0.61 -13.95 -36.92
N ALA A 39 -0.71 -14.02 -35.60
CA ALA A 39 -0.31 -15.15 -34.78
C ALA A 39 -1.21 -15.28 -33.55
N GLY A 40 -0.94 -16.27 -32.69
CA GLY A 40 -1.62 -16.40 -31.41
C GLY A 40 -0.73 -16.91 -30.29
N VAL A 41 -0.99 -16.41 -29.08
CA VAL A 41 -0.20 -16.69 -27.87
C VAL A 41 -0.41 -18.10 -27.31
N GLY A 42 -1.45 -18.81 -27.79
CA GLY A 42 -1.73 -20.21 -27.46
C GLY A 42 -2.25 -21.00 -28.67
N ALA A 43 -1.87 -20.61 -29.89
CA ALA A 43 -2.38 -21.21 -31.12
C ALA A 43 -1.75 -22.57 -31.42
N GLN A 44 -2.54 -23.51 -31.95
CA GLN A 44 -1.99 -24.69 -32.62
C GLN A 44 -1.73 -24.35 -34.09
N ASN A 45 -0.53 -24.64 -34.61
CA ASN A 45 -0.18 -24.30 -36.00
C ASN A 45 -1.05 -25.06 -37.03
N GLY A 46 -1.46 -24.36 -38.09
CA GLY A 46 -2.05 -24.95 -39.30
C GLY A 46 -3.56 -25.11 -39.31
N GLN A 47 -4.29 -24.62 -38.31
CA GLN A 47 -5.75 -24.61 -38.30
C GLN A 47 -6.29 -23.49 -39.22
N PRO A 48 -7.38 -23.73 -39.97
CA PRO A 48 -8.05 -22.65 -40.70
C PRO A 48 -8.77 -21.71 -39.73
N PRO A 49 -9.05 -20.45 -40.13
CA PRO A 49 -10.00 -19.61 -39.41
C PRO A 49 -11.35 -20.31 -39.25
N SER A 50 -12.05 -20.01 -38.16
CA SER A 50 -13.37 -20.59 -37.91
C SER A 50 -14.37 -20.21 -39.02
N GLU A 51 -15.34 -21.09 -39.29
CA GLU A 51 -16.34 -20.87 -40.35
C GLU A 51 -17.10 -19.54 -40.17
N ASN A 52 -17.47 -19.18 -38.94
CA ASN A 52 -18.15 -17.91 -38.66
C ASN A 52 -17.24 -16.70 -38.88
N ALA A 53 -15.93 -16.79 -38.61
CA ALA A 53 -14.99 -15.71 -38.93
C ALA A 53 -14.82 -15.55 -40.45
N ILE A 54 -14.73 -16.65 -41.20
CA ILE A 54 -14.69 -16.62 -42.67
C ILE A 54 -15.95 -15.97 -43.21
N ARG A 55 -17.12 -16.41 -42.74
CA ARG A 55 -18.41 -15.89 -43.18
C ARG A 55 -18.58 -14.39 -42.83
N ALA A 56 -18.18 -13.97 -41.63
CA ALA A 56 -18.29 -12.57 -41.21
C ALA A 56 -17.40 -11.63 -42.06
N MET A 57 -16.26 -12.12 -42.54
CA MET A 57 -15.38 -11.38 -43.45
C MET A 57 -15.86 -11.42 -44.91
N GLN A 58 -16.49 -12.52 -45.35
CA GLN A 58 -17.12 -12.62 -46.67
C GLN A 58 -18.24 -11.61 -46.88
N ASP A 59 -18.98 -11.26 -45.82
CA ASP A 59 -19.96 -10.16 -45.86
C ASP A 59 -19.33 -8.80 -46.22
N LEU A 60 -18.01 -8.64 -46.05
CA LEU A 60 -17.23 -7.48 -46.46
C LEU A 60 -16.39 -7.76 -47.73
N GLU A 61 -16.65 -8.85 -48.43
CA GLU A 61 -15.91 -9.30 -49.63
C GLU A 61 -14.41 -9.58 -49.36
N ILE A 62 -14.03 -9.89 -48.12
CA ILE A 62 -12.65 -10.22 -47.73
C ILE A 62 -12.51 -11.72 -47.48
N ASP A 63 -11.67 -12.41 -48.28
CA ASP A 63 -11.42 -13.84 -48.11
C ASP A 63 -10.24 -14.10 -47.18
N ILE A 64 -10.53 -14.57 -45.96
CA ILE A 64 -9.53 -15.03 -44.99
C ILE A 64 -9.35 -16.56 -44.98
N SER A 65 -10.11 -17.32 -45.78
CA SER A 65 -10.06 -18.79 -45.79
C SER A 65 -8.68 -19.42 -46.12
N PRO A 66 -7.75 -18.77 -46.84
CA PRO A 66 -6.41 -19.30 -47.05
C PRO A 66 -5.49 -19.17 -45.84
N GLN A 67 -5.81 -18.30 -44.87
CA GLN A 67 -4.95 -18.09 -43.70
C GLN A 67 -4.84 -19.36 -42.85
N ARG A 68 -3.74 -19.51 -42.12
CA ARG A 68 -3.51 -20.65 -41.24
C ARG A 68 -2.96 -20.14 -39.92
N SER A 69 -3.47 -20.70 -38.83
CA SER A 69 -3.03 -20.32 -37.49
C SER A 69 -1.54 -20.57 -37.30
N LEU A 70 -0.89 -19.64 -36.61
CA LEU A 70 0.52 -19.67 -36.25
C LEU A 70 0.67 -19.33 -34.76
N MET A 71 1.43 -20.15 -34.04
CA MET A 71 1.89 -19.88 -32.70
C MET A 71 2.87 -18.72 -32.75
N MET A 72 2.71 -17.77 -31.84
CA MET A 72 3.65 -16.68 -31.67
C MET A 72 5.02 -17.22 -31.22
N THR A 73 6.10 -16.81 -31.90
CA THR A 73 7.47 -17.18 -31.56
C THR A 73 8.32 -15.93 -31.31
N ALA A 74 9.51 -16.13 -30.73
CA ALA A 74 10.45 -15.03 -30.47
C ALA A 74 10.92 -14.36 -31.78
N GLU A 75 11.04 -15.13 -32.86
CA GLU A 75 11.39 -14.64 -34.19
C GLU A 75 10.28 -13.73 -34.74
N LEU A 76 9.01 -14.17 -34.67
CA LEU A 76 7.88 -13.35 -35.08
C LEU A 76 7.75 -12.06 -34.24
N ALA A 77 7.98 -12.17 -32.92
CA ALA A 77 8.00 -11.03 -32.02
C ALA A 77 9.15 -10.05 -32.35
N SER A 78 10.32 -10.57 -32.73
CA SER A 78 11.48 -9.76 -33.10
C SER A 78 11.29 -9.08 -34.46
N GLU A 79 10.76 -9.78 -35.44
CA GLU A 79 10.50 -9.29 -36.82
C GLU A 79 9.40 -8.24 -36.88
N ALA A 80 8.42 -8.28 -35.97
CA ALA A 80 7.34 -7.31 -35.93
C ALA A 80 7.88 -5.93 -35.49
N ASP A 81 7.56 -4.88 -36.23
CA ASP A 81 7.78 -3.51 -35.78
C ASP A 81 6.65 -3.06 -34.82
N MET A 82 5.47 -3.66 -34.94
CA MET A 82 4.32 -3.45 -34.06
C MET A 82 3.57 -4.76 -33.81
N ILE A 83 3.19 -5.02 -32.57
CA ILE A 83 2.38 -6.19 -32.15
C ILE A 83 1.06 -5.67 -31.60
N ILE A 84 -0.06 -6.14 -32.13
CA ILE A 84 -1.40 -5.65 -31.77
C ILE A 84 -2.24 -6.78 -31.17
N GLY A 85 -2.53 -6.71 -29.87
CA GLY A 85 -3.40 -7.62 -29.13
C GLY A 85 -4.86 -7.17 -29.10
N MET A 86 -5.75 -8.13 -28.81
CA MET A 86 -7.21 -7.90 -28.74
C MET A 86 -7.72 -7.66 -27.31
N THR A 87 -6.91 -7.97 -26.28
CA THR A 87 -7.24 -7.85 -24.86
C THR A 87 -5.95 -7.61 -24.08
N HIS A 88 -6.01 -7.07 -22.85
CA HIS A 88 -4.83 -6.87 -22.00
C HIS A 88 -4.14 -8.20 -21.68
N GLY A 89 -4.90 -9.28 -21.51
CA GLY A 89 -4.32 -10.61 -21.34
C GLY A 89 -3.42 -11.06 -22.50
N HIS A 90 -3.64 -10.57 -23.74
CA HIS A 90 -2.69 -10.81 -24.83
C HIS A 90 -1.40 -10.01 -24.63
N ILE A 91 -1.49 -8.76 -24.21
CA ILE A 91 -0.35 -7.88 -23.94
C ILE A 91 0.51 -8.46 -22.82
N GLU A 92 -0.11 -8.87 -21.72
CA GLU A 92 0.55 -9.54 -20.59
C GLU A 92 1.29 -10.81 -21.03
N MET A 93 0.67 -11.64 -21.87
CA MET A 93 1.31 -12.86 -22.39
C MET A 93 2.50 -12.56 -23.29
N VAL A 94 2.45 -11.50 -24.11
CA VAL A 94 3.62 -11.06 -24.90
C VAL A 94 4.72 -10.53 -23.99
N ASN A 95 4.38 -9.70 -23.01
CA ASN A 95 5.35 -9.13 -22.08
C ASN A 95 6.06 -10.23 -21.27
N LEU A 96 5.32 -11.27 -20.89
CA LEU A 96 5.84 -12.42 -20.16
C LEU A 96 6.73 -13.32 -21.03
N MET A 97 6.29 -13.65 -22.24
CA MET A 97 6.98 -14.62 -23.12
C MET A 97 8.09 -13.98 -23.95
N PHE A 98 7.96 -12.71 -24.31
CA PHE A 98 8.85 -11.97 -25.20
C PHE A 98 9.14 -10.55 -24.68
N PRO A 99 9.85 -10.38 -23.54
CA PRO A 99 10.01 -9.08 -22.88
C PRO A 99 10.67 -7.98 -23.73
N HIS A 100 11.46 -8.37 -24.74
CA HIS A 100 12.11 -7.46 -25.69
C HIS A 100 11.12 -6.81 -26.67
N ALA A 101 9.89 -7.31 -26.74
CA ALA A 101 8.83 -6.81 -27.62
C ALA A 101 7.77 -5.97 -26.87
N THR A 102 7.88 -5.81 -25.55
CA THR A 102 6.93 -5.06 -24.71
C THR A 102 6.69 -3.64 -25.23
N GLU A 103 7.76 -2.91 -25.57
CA GLU A 103 7.70 -1.52 -26.01
C GLU A 103 7.03 -1.32 -27.38
N LYS A 104 6.77 -2.42 -28.10
CA LYS A 104 6.12 -2.43 -29.41
C LYS A 104 4.83 -3.25 -29.41
N THR A 105 4.23 -3.51 -28.24
CA THR A 105 2.99 -4.29 -28.09
C THR A 105 1.85 -3.43 -27.57
N PHE A 106 0.72 -3.44 -28.28
CA PHE A 106 -0.39 -2.51 -28.14
C PHE A 106 -1.74 -3.23 -28.17
N LEU A 107 -2.75 -2.69 -27.48
CA LEU A 107 -4.14 -3.11 -27.60
C LEU A 107 -4.80 -2.42 -28.81
N LEU A 108 -5.50 -3.18 -29.66
CA LEU A 108 -6.03 -2.64 -30.93
C LEU A 108 -6.88 -1.37 -30.76
N ARG A 109 -7.75 -1.32 -29.75
CA ARG A 109 -8.63 -0.16 -29.49
C ARG A 109 -8.04 0.82 -28.48
N GLU A 110 -6.73 0.79 -28.20
CA GLU A 110 -6.11 1.82 -27.36
C GLU A 110 -5.96 3.16 -28.06
N PHE A 111 -5.95 3.16 -29.39
CA PHE A 111 -5.82 4.34 -30.24
C PHE A 111 -7.14 5.12 -30.42
N ASP A 112 -8.22 4.64 -29.81
CA ASP A 112 -9.50 5.34 -29.75
C ASP A 112 -9.65 6.05 -28.39
N ASP A 113 -9.32 7.35 -28.38
CA ASP A 113 -9.39 8.20 -27.19
C ASP A 113 -10.82 8.42 -26.69
N SER A 114 -11.86 8.08 -27.48
CA SER A 114 -13.26 8.23 -27.08
C SER A 114 -13.75 7.09 -26.17
N LEU A 115 -13.02 5.96 -26.12
CA LEU A 115 -13.42 4.78 -25.36
C LEU A 115 -12.85 4.78 -23.92
N PRO A 116 -13.70 4.53 -22.91
CA PRO A 116 -13.26 4.21 -21.56
C PRO A 116 -12.34 2.98 -21.53
N LEU A 117 -11.37 2.93 -20.61
CA LEU A 117 -10.37 1.85 -20.52
C LEU A 117 -10.97 0.43 -20.50
N HIS A 118 -12.11 0.24 -19.85
CA HIS A 118 -12.77 -1.06 -19.72
C HIS A 118 -13.50 -1.52 -21.00
N GLU A 119 -13.72 -0.63 -21.97
CA GLU A 119 -14.39 -0.93 -23.25
C GLU A 119 -13.41 -1.18 -24.40
N ARG A 120 -12.10 -1.08 -24.16
CA ARG A 120 -11.04 -1.21 -25.18
C ARG A 120 -10.70 -2.66 -25.53
N GLU A 121 -11.18 -3.63 -24.75
CA GLU A 121 -10.98 -5.05 -25.06
C GLU A 121 -12.00 -5.55 -26.10
N ILE A 122 -11.57 -6.48 -26.95
CA ILE A 122 -12.40 -7.16 -27.94
C ILE A 122 -12.65 -8.59 -27.44
N PRO A 123 -13.89 -8.90 -26.96
CA PRO A 123 -14.25 -10.22 -26.46
C PRO A 123 -13.97 -11.33 -27.48
N ASP A 124 -13.67 -12.54 -27.00
CA ASP A 124 -13.47 -13.68 -27.89
C ASP A 124 -14.82 -14.19 -28.42
N PRO A 125 -15.07 -14.17 -29.75
CA PRO A 125 -16.33 -14.67 -30.29
C PRO A 125 -16.38 -16.20 -30.36
N LEU A 126 -15.29 -16.90 -30.05
CA LEU A 126 -15.18 -18.35 -30.23
C LEU A 126 -16.30 -19.13 -29.52
N GLY A 127 -17.03 -19.94 -30.28
CA GLY A 127 -18.18 -20.71 -29.78
C GLY A 127 -19.49 -19.92 -29.66
N GLY A 128 -19.47 -18.63 -29.99
CA GLY A 128 -20.65 -17.77 -30.02
C GLY A 128 -21.47 -17.88 -31.32
N SER A 129 -22.53 -17.07 -31.38
CA SER A 129 -23.40 -16.97 -32.56
C SER A 129 -22.73 -16.22 -33.71
N TYR A 130 -23.22 -16.38 -34.95
CA TYR A 130 -22.73 -15.61 -36.09
C TYR A 130 -22.76 -14.09 -35.85
N GLU A 131 -23.79 -13.58 -35.17
CA GLU A 131 -23.92 -12.17 -34.83
C GLU A 131 -22.80 -11.69 -33.87
N THR A 132 -22.38 -12.54 -32.94
CA THR A 132 -21.23 -12.27 -32.05
C THR A 132 -19.93 -12.11 -32.84
N TYR A 133 -19.75 -12.89 -33.91
CA TYR A 133 -18.62 -12.74 -34.82
C TYR A 133 -18.70 -11.44 -35.63
N CYS A 134 -19.89 -11.04 -36.09
CA CYS A 134 -20.09 -9.76 -36.76
C CYS A 134 -19.78 -8.57 -35.82
N GLN A 135 -20.25 -8.60 -34.58
CA GLN A 135 -19.94 -7.57 -33.58
C GLN A 135 -18.43 -7.48 -33.30
N CYS A 136 -17.78 -8.63 -33.12
CA CYS A 136 -16.34 -8.70 -32.94
C CYS A 136 -15.58 -8.12 -34.15
N ARG A 137 -15.97 -8.49 -35.39
CA ARG A 137 -15.42 -7.94 -36.63
C ARG A 137 -15.56 -6.42 -36.68
N ASP A 138 -16.73 -5.89 -36.33
CA ASP A 138 -17.00 -4.45 -36.40
C ASP A 138 -16.16 -3.68 -35.38
N GLN A 139 -15.99 -4.20 -34.16
CA GLN A 139 -15.06 -3.64 -33.16
C GLN A 139 -13.60 -3.69 -33.62
N ILE A 140 -13.17 -4.76 -34.30
CA ILE A 140 -11.82 -4.85 -34.88
C ILE A 140 -11.65 -3.78 -35.97
N ARG A 141 -12.65 -3.59 -36.84
CA ARG A 141 -12.60 -2.57 -37.89
C ARG A 141 -12.47 -1.17 -37.31
N GLU A 142 -13.32 -0.82 -36.33
CA GLU A 142 -13.23 0.48 -35.63
C GLU A 142 -11.86 0.72 -34.99
N GLY A 143 -11.29 -0.32 -34.37
CA GLY A 143 -9.94 -0.26 -33.81
C GLY A 143 -8.86 -0.09 -34.87
N ILE A 144 -8.99 -0.75 -36.03
CA ILE A 144 -8.06 -0.59 -37.16
C ILE A 144 -8.13 0.82 -37.74
N ASP A 145 -9.33 1.37 -37.91
CA ASP A 145 -9.51 2.75 -38.41
C ASP A 145 -8.81 3.75 -37.49
N SER A 146 -9.01 3.60 -36.17
CA SER A 146 -8.35 4.43 -35.15
C SER A 146 -6.82 4.27 -35.16
N LEU A 147 -6.33 3.03 -35.30
CA LEU A 147 -4.90 2.73 -35.43
C LEU A 147 -4.30 3.39 -36.68
N LEU A 148 -4.99 3.31 -37.83
CA LEU A 148 -4.52 3.92 -39.08
C LEU A 148 -4.46 5.44 -38.99
N GLU A 149 -5.48 6.08 -38.39
CA GLU A 149 -5.43 7.52 -38.11
C GLU A 149 -4.25 7.89 -37.22
N SER A 150 -3.94 7.09 -36.20
CA SER A 150 -2.80 7.30 -35.31
C SER A 150 -1.46 7.18 -36.04
N ILE A 151 -1.29 6.14 -36.88
CA ILE A 151 -0.08 5.95 -37.70
C ILE A 151 0.09 7.12 -38.69
N GLN A 152 -0.99 7.61 -39.30
CA GLN A 152 -0.96 8.75 -40.22
C GLN A 152 -0.62 10.06 -39.51
N LYS A 153 -1.21 10.33 -38.33
CA LYS A 153 -0.90 11.52 -37.50
C LYS A 153 0.57 11.54 -37.07
N ASN A 154 1.21 10.38 -36.94
CA ASN A 154 2.60 10.24 -36.50
C ASN A 154 3.61 10.08 -37.67
N ASN A 155 3.29 10.49 -38.91
CA ASN A 155 4.18 10.40 -40.08
C ASN A 155 4.73 8.97 -40.34
N GLY A 156 3.94 7.93 -40.05
CA GLY A 156 4.36 6.53 -40.23
C GLY A 156 5.25 5.97 -39.11
N LEU A 157 5.45 6.72 -38.03
CA LEU A 157 6.10 6.22 -36.82
C LEU A 157 5.09 5.48 -35.93
N ILE A 158 5.49 4.29 -35.47
CA ILE A 158 4.68 3.41 -34.63
C ILE A 158 4.60 4.00 -33.21
N PRO A 159 3.39 4.25 -32.66
CA PRO A 159 3.24 4.86 -31.34
C PRO A 159 3.56 3.82 -30.27
N GLY A 160 4.71 3.99 -29.61
CA GLY A 160 5.25 3.11 -28.55
C GLY A 160 6.29 3.77 -27.64
N SER A 161 6.63 5.03 -27.91
CA SER A 161 7.40 5.83 -26.97
C SER A 161 6.44 6.51 -26.02
N THR A 162 6.32 5.94 -24.82
CA THR A 162 5.97 6.63 -23.57
C THR A 162 4.59 7.32 -23.49
N GLN A 163 3.97 7.37 -22.30
CA GLN A 163 3.14 8.55 -22.02
C GLN A 163 3.99 9.77 -22.37
N PRO A 164 3.45 10.83 -23.02
CA PRO A 164 4.29 11.87 -23.59
C PRO A 164 5.25 12.33 -22.50
N VAL A 165 6.52 11.94 -22.65
CA VAL A 165 7.58 12.46 -21.79
C VAL A 165 7.59 13.90 -22.19
N VAL A 166 6.96 14.74 -21.38
CA VAL A 166 7.10 16.17 -21.56
C VAL A 166 8.57 16.43 -21.41
N GLU A 167 9.17 16.95 -22.47
CA GLU A 167 10.60 17.16 -22.55
C GLU A 167 11.06 18.07 -21.39
N MET A 168 10.17 18.95 -20.93
CA MET A 168 10.35 19.85 -19.80
C MET A 168 9.16 19.89 -18.83
N ALA A 169 9.42 19.87 -17.52
CA ALA A 169 8.46 20.24 -16.47
C ALA A 169 8.80 21.64 -15.92
N LEU A 170 7.85 22.57 -15.92
CA LEU A 170 8.04 23.96 -15.52
C LEU A 170 7.38 24.23 -14.17
N GLY A 171 8.04 25.00 -13.31
CA GLY A 171 7.46 25.46 -12.04
C GLY A 171 8.01 26.81 -11.64
N ALA A 172 7.15 27.67 -11.08
CA ALA A 172 7.57 28.94 -10.51
C ALA A 172 6.65 29.36 -9.37
N ASP A 173 7.22 30.06 -8.39
CA ASP A 173 6.44 30.86 -7.46
C ASP A 173 6.04 32.19 -8.10
N HIS A 174 5.28 32.99 -7.36
CA HIS A 174 4.78 34.29 -7.78
C HIS A 174 5.87 35.23 -8.30
N ALA A 175 7.06 35.20 -7.72
CA ALA A 175 8.20 36.02 -8.16
C ALA A 175 8.82 35.53 -9.47
N GLY A 176 8.72 34.23 -9.77
CA GLY A 176 9.18 33.63 -11.02
C GLY A 176 8.14 33.58 -12.14
N TYR A 177 6.87 33.90 -11.86
CA TYR A 177 5.73 33.76 -12.78
C TYR A 177 5.98 34.37 -14.17
N GLY A 178 6.39 35.64 -14.22
CA GLY A 178 6.61 36.35 -15.48
C GLY A 178 7.68 35.68 -16.36
N LEU A 179 8.81 35.29 -15.78
CA LEU A 179 9.88 34.62 -16.51
C LEU A 179 9.49 33.20 -16.94
N LYS A 180 8.68 32.48 -16.14
CA LYS A 180 8.13 31.16 -16.48
C LYS A 180 7.27 31.25 -17.75
N LYS A 181 6.39 32.25 -17.86
CA LYS A 181 5.54 32.45 -19.04
C LYS A 181 6.36 32.72 -20.30
N ILE A 182 7.39 33.56 -20.20
CA ILE A 182 8.30 33.86 -21.30
C ILE A 182 9.03 32.60 -21.78
N LEU A 183 9.59 31.81 -20.85
CA LEU A 183 10.32 30.59 -21.20
C LEU A 183 9.39 29.46 -21.68
N GLY A 184 8.18 29.35 -21.13
CA GLY A 184 7.16 28.43 -21.64
C GLY A 184 6.76 28.75 -23.08
N HIS A 185 6.57 30.04 -23.41
CA HIS A 185 6.33 30.45 -24.80
C HIS A 185 7.53 30.10 -25.71
N TYR A 186 8.75 30.40 -25.25
CA TYR A 186 9.98 30.10 -25.99
C TYR A 186 10.18 28.59 -26.25
N LEU A 187 9.88 27.73 -25.28
CA LEU A 187 9.88 26.28 -25.46
C LEU A 187 8.84 25.85 -26.51
N GLY A 188 7.65 26.46 -26.48
CA GLY A 188 6.62 26.26 -27.50
C GLY A 188 7.09 26.65 -28.91
N GLU A 189 7.76 27.80 -29.06
CA GLU A 189 8.35 28.24 -30.34
C GLU A 189 9.41 27.26 -30.86
N LYS A 190 10.16 26.60 -29.96
CA LYS A 190 11.16 25.58 -30.31
C LYS A 190 10.56 24.18 -30.52
N GLY A 191 9.24 24.03 -30.36
CA GLY A 191 8.56 22.73 -30.48
C GLY A 191 8.93 21.74 -29.36
N ILE A 192 9.34 22.24 -28.20
CA ILE A 192 9.71 21.43 -27.04
C ILE A 192 8.46 21.26 -26.15
N PRO A 193 7.87 20.04 -26.06
CA PRO A 193 6.69 19.80 -25.23
C PRO A 193 7.00 20.03 -23.75
N TYR A 194 6.09 20.69 -23.03
CA TYR A 194 6.27 20.90 -21.60
C TYR A 194 4.95 20.82 -20.82
N ALA A 195 5.06 20.50 -19.53
CA ALA A 195 3.98 20.61 -18.56
C ALA A 195 4.28 21.76 -17.58
N ASP A 196 3.26 22.54 -17.23
CA ASP A 196 3.38 23.66 -16.30
C ASP A 196 2.71 23.31 -14.96
N PHE A 197 3.52 23.26 -13.90
CA PHE A 197 3.14 23.01 -12.52
C PHE A 197 3.28 24.24 -11.64
N GLY A 198 3.68 25.40 -12.18
CA GLY A 198 3.90 26.62 -11.41
C GLY A 198 2.62 27.42 -11.17
N CYS A 199 2.70 28.45 -10.33
CA CYS A 199 1.59 29.38 -10.12
C CYS A 199 1.09 30.02 -11.43
N ASP A 200 -0.18 30.40 -11.45
CA ASP A 200 -0.89 31.00 -12.58
C ASP A 200 -1.07 32.52 -12.45
N SER A 201 -0.52 33.13 -11.39
CA SER A 201 -0.68 34.54 -11.04
C SER A 201 0.53 35.11 -10.30
N GLU A 202 0.53 36.43 -10.07
CA GLU A 202 1.52 37.14 -9.26
C GLU A 202 1.17 37.17 -7.75
N ASP A 203 0.08 36.50 -7.36
CA ASP A 203 -0.33 36.39 -5.98
C ASP A 203 0.65 35.53 -5.18
N LYS A 204 0.91 35.91 -3.92
CA LYS A 204 1.90 35.23 -3.08
C LYS A 204 1.65 33.73 -3.02
N ALA A 205 2.68 32.98 -3.41
CA ALA A 205 2.70 31.52 -3.39
C ALA A 205 4.04 31.01 -2.87
N ASP A 206 4.01 29.86 -2.20
CA ASP A 206 5.17 29.24 -1.57
C ASP A 206 5.92 28.34 -2.56
N TYR A 207 7.19 28.68 -2.81
CA TYR A 207 8.03 27.99 -3.79
C TYR A 207 8.23 26.46 -3.56
N PRO A 208 8.23 25.90 -2.31
CA PRO A 208 8.48 24.48 -2.12
C PRO A 208 7.45 23.56 -2.79
N ASP A 209 6.20 24.00 -2.93
CA ASP A 209 5.12 23.20 -3.49
C ASP A 209 5.37 22.93 -4.97
N PHE A 210 5.67 23.99 -5.74
CA PHE A 210 6.00 23.89 -7.17
C PHE A 210 7.34 23.19 -7.41
N ALA A 211 8.33 23.42 -6.53
CA ALA A 211 9.61 22.74 -6.62
C ALA A 211 9.45 21.22 -6.48
N ARG A 212 8.58 20.77 -5.57
CA ARG A 212 8.34 19.35 -5.30
C ARG A 212 7.65 18.67 -6.47
N GLU A 213 6.61 19.27 -7.04
CA GLU A 213 5.87 18.71 -8.19
C GLU A 213 6.78 18.50 -9.41
N VAL A 214 7.54 19.52 -9.81
CA VAL A 214 8.51 19.40 -10.92
C VAL A 214 9.56 18.35 -10.60
N ALA A 215 10.11 18.36 -9.39
CA ALA A 215 11.14 17.41 -8.96
C ALA A 215 10.62 15.95 -8.97
N GLN A 216 9.40 15.70 -8.52
CA GLN A 216 8.76 14.38 -8.57
C GLN A 216 8.48 13.93 -10.00
N THR A 217 8.02 14.85 -10.85
CA THR A 217 7.77 14.60 -12.29
C THR A 217 9.06 14.25 -13.04
N VAL A 218 10.19 14.87 -12.69
CA VAL A 218 11.51 14.53 -13.25
C VAL A 218 12.03 13.22 -12.66
N ALA A 219 11.93 13.04 -11.34
CA ALA A 219 12.43 11.84 -10.67
C ALA A 219 11.67 10.56 -11.03
N GLY A 220 10.37 10.66 -11.31
CA GLY A 220 9.52 9.55 -11.75
C GLY A 220 9.57 9.27 -13.26
N GLY A 221 10.38 10.03 -14.02
CA GLY A 221 10.56 9.82 -15.45
C GLY A 221 9.42 10.34 -16.34
N GLN A 222 8.41 11.03 -15.77
CA GLN A 222 7.33 11.65 -16.54
C GLN A 222 7.81 12.86 -17.35
N SER A 223 8.93 13.48 -16.95
CA SER A 223 9.61 14.53 -17.71
C SER A 223 11.11 14.29 -17.78
N ARG A 224 11.74 14.67 -18.90
CA ARG A 224 13.19 14.48 -19.08
C ARG A 224 14.01 15.48 -18.26
N LEU A 225 13.58 16.74 -18.24
CA LEU A 225 14.23 17.83 -17.51
C LEU A 225 13.20 18.69 -16.77
N GLY A 226 13.64 19.39 -15.73
CA GLY A 226 12.84 20.38 -15.03
C GLY A 226 13.40 21.80 -15.17
N LEU A 227 12.53 22.80 -15.10
CA LEU A 227 12.86 24.23 -15.01
C LEU A 227 12.09 24.84 -13.83
N LEU A 228 12.82 25.37 -12.87
CA LEU A 228 12.28 26.02 -11.68
C LEU A 228 12.73 27.47 -11.59
N ILE A 229 11.80 28.35 -11.23
CA ILE A 229 12.07 29.79 -11.16
C ILE A 229 11.49 30.36 -9.87
N CYS A 230 12.31 31.08 -9.12
CA CYS A 230 11.83 31.98 -8.07
C CYS A 230 12.65 33.26 -8.07
N ASN A 231 12.45 34.13 -7.07
CA ASN A 231 13.18 35.40 -6.98
C ASN A 231 14.72 35.22 -7.12
N THR A 232 15.31 34.29 -6.35
CA THR A 232 16.77 34.04 -6.36
C THR A 232 17.16 32.68 -6.96
N GLY A 233 16.20 31.78 -7.14
CA GLY A 233 16.43 30.37 -7.55
C GLY A 233 17.04 29.47 -6.46
N VAL A 234 17.51 30.03 -5.33
CA VAL A 234 18.16 29.27 -4.24
C VAL A 234 17.17 28.37 -3.51
N GLY A 235 16.01 28.90 -3.15
CA GLY A 235 14.99 28.12 -2.44
C GLY A 235 14.49 26.94 -3.28
N MET A 236 14.21 27.20 -4.57
CA MET A 236 13.81 26.18 -5.53
C MET A 236 14.84 25.06 -5.66
N SER A 237 16.13 25.40 -5.80
CA SER A 237 17.18 24.38 -5.91
C SER A 237 17.33 23.57 -4.62
N MET A 238 17.21 24.19 -3.44
CA MET A 238 17.25 23.48 -2.17
C MET A 238 16.05 22.52 -1.99
N SER A 239 14.85 22.95 -2.35
CA SER A 239 13.63 22.14 -2.26
C SER A 239 13.63 20.97 -3.24
N ALA A 240 13.97 21.22 -4.51
CA ALA A 240 13.99 20.19 -5.54
C ALA A 240 15.00 19.07 -5.24
N ASN A 241 16.19 19.41 -4.73
CA ASN A 241 17.19 18.43 -4.31
C ASN A 241 16.80 17.60 -3.07
N LYS A 242 15.62 17.82 -2.45
CA LYS A 242 15.07 16.90 -1.44
C LYS A 242 14.39 15.68 -2.04
N VAL A 243 14.10 15.69 -3.34
CA VAL A 243 13.49 14.56 -4.04
C VAL A 243 14.60 13.61 -4.53
N PRO A 244 14.62 12.34 -4.09
CA PRO A 244 15.64 11.38 -4.53
C PRO A 244 15.65 11.19 -6.05
N GLY A 245 16.83 11.31 -6.66
CA GLY A 245 17.01 11.26 -8.11
C GLY A 245 16.99 12.63 -8.81
N VAL A 246 16.75 13.72 -8.08
CA VAL A 246 16.87 15.10 -8.60
C VAL A 246 18.21 15.70 -8.27
N ARG A 247 18.83 16.29 -9.28
CA ARG A 247 20.04 17.12 -9.19
C ARG A 247 19.69 18.49 -9.77
N ALA A 248 19.11 19.33 -8.92
CA ALA A 248 18.70 20.68 -9.27
C ALA A 248 19.87 21.67 -9.11
N ALA A 249 20.11 22.49 -10.12
CA ALA A 249 21.23 23.42 -10.13
C ALA A 249 20.80 24.84 -10.47
N LEU A 250 21.19 25.79 -9.61
CA LEU A 250 21.03 27.21 -9.88
C LEU A 250 22.11 27.67 -10.88
N ALA A 251 21.68 28.12 -12.05
CA ALA A 251 22.58 28.68 -13.07
C ALA A 251 22.35 30.19 -13.21
N HIS A 252 23.44 30.92 -13.42
CA HIS A 252 23.45 32.38 -13.61
C HIS A 252 23.93 32.79 -15.00
N ASP A 253 24.55 31.86 -15.74
CA ASP A 253 25.05 32.05 -17.09
C ASP A 253 25.08 30.72 -17.86
N GLU A 254 25.39 30.81 -19.16
CA GLU A 254 25.46 29.66 -20.07
C GLU A 254 26.55 28.67 -19.64
N GLU A 255 27.70 29.17 -19.17
CA GLU A 255 28.82 28.32 -18.77
C GLU A 255 28.42 27.43 -17.58
N THR A 256 27.80 28.02 -16.55
CA THR A 256 27.32 27.29 -15.38
C THR A 256 26.25 26.27 -15.76
N ALA A 257 25.34 26.61 -16.68
CA ALA A 257 24.33 25.68 -17.20
C ALA A 257 24.96 24.49 -17.94
N ARG A 258 26.00 24.71 -18.76
CA ARG A 258 26.73 23.61 -19.42
C ARG A 258 27.45 22.76 -18.38
N LEU A 259 28.22 23.38 -17.48
CA LEU A 259 29.03 22.66 -16.50
C LEU A 259 28.17 21.81 -15.55
N THR A 260 27.02 22.31 -15.10
CA THR A 260 26.16 21.53 -14.21
C THR A 260 25.53 20.31 -14.90
N ARG A 261 25.22 20.41 -16.20
CA ARG A 261 24.79 19.26 -17.01
C ARG A 261 25.94 18.30 -17.25
N GLN A 262 27.05 18.80 -17.78
CA GLN A 262 28.20 18.00 -18.21
C GLN A 262 28.87 17.28 -17.05
N HIS A 263 29.09 17.95 -15.92
CA HIS A 263 29.89 17.42 -14.82
C HIS A 263 29.07 16.76 -13.70
N ASN A 264 27.83 17.22 -13.51
CA ASN A 264 27.00 16.82 -12.37
C ASN A 264 25.72 16.10 -12.78
N ASN A 265 25.48 15.94 -14.09
CA ASN A 265 24.26 15.33 -14.62
C ASN A 265 22.98 15.96 -14.02
N ALA A 266 22.98 17.29 -13.88
CA ALA A 266 21.84 18.02 -13.34
C ALA A 266 20.60 17.80 -14.23
N ASN A 267 19.47 17.41 -13.66
CA ASN A 267 18.23 17.17 -14.43
C ASN A 267 17.16 18.24 -14.17
N VAL A 268 17.42 19.19 -13.27
CA VAL A 268 16.55 20.35 -13.04
C VAL A 268 17.38 21.64 -13.07
N LEU A 269 17.00 22.59 -13.91
CA LEU A 269 17.57 23.94 -13.98
C LEU A 269 16.80 24.86 -13.03
N CYS A 270 17.50 25.60 -12.18
CA CYS A 270 16.91 26.66 -11.36
C CYS A 270 17.40 28.04 -11.83
N LEU A 271 16.49 29.01 -11.95
CA LEU A 271 16.79 30.40 -12.30
C LEU A 271 16.30 31.37 -11.22
N GLY A 272 17.02 32.49 -11.07
CA GLY A 272 16.63 33.60 -10.21
C GLY A 272 16.07 34.77 -11.01
N ALA A 273 14.76 34.98 -10.95
CA ALA A 273 14.08 36.00 -11.75
C ALA A 273 14.60 37.43 -11.52
N ALA A 274 15.10 37.75 -10.32
CA ALA A 274 15.65 39.08 -10.03
C ALA A 274 16.97 39.40 -10.75
N ALA A 275 17.72 38.38 -11.16
CA ALA A 275 19.07 38.53 -11.72
C ALA A 275 19.17 38.04 -13.17
N THR A 276 18.10 37.53 -13.75
CA THR A 276 18.11 36.90 -15.08
C THR A 276 17.07 37.58 -15.97
N ASP A 277 17.55 38.41 -16.91
CA ASP A 277 16.70 38.97 -17.95
C ASP A 277 16.28 37.91 -18.98
N GLU A 278 15.28 38.23 -19.81
CA GLU A 278 14.74 37.31 -20.82
C GLU A 278 15.80 36.77 -21.78
N ALA A 279 16.66 37.64 -22.30
CA ALA A 279 17.64 37.25 -23.31
C ALA A 279 18.67 36.29 -22.72
N LEU A 280 19.11 36.55 -21.49
CA LEU A 280 20.01 35.67 -20.74
C LEU A 280 19.31 34.35 -20.39
N ALA A 281 18.08 34.39 -19.89
CA ALA A 281 17.32 33.20 -19.49
C ALA A 281 17.17 32.19 -20.64
N LYS A 282 16.86 32.68 -21.85
CA LYS A 282 16.77 31.86 -23.07
C LYS A 282 18.09 31.17 -23.39
N ARG A 283 19.21 31.89 -23.31
CA ARG A 283 20.54 31.31 -23.57
C ARG A 283 20.96 30.27 -22.51
N ILE A 284 20.67 30.53 -21.24
CA ILE A 284 20.93 29.57 -20.14
C ILE A 284 20.10 28.29 -20.36
N LEU A 285 18.82 28.43 -20.69
CA LEU A 285 17.93 27.31 -20.95
C LEU A 285 18.42 26.46 -22.13
N ASP A 286 18.79 27.11 -23.24
CA ASP A 286 19.34 26.43 -24.42
C ASP A 286 20.63 25.68 -24.09
N ALA A 287 21.57 26.34 -23.39
CA ALA A 287 22.80 25.71 -22.95
C ALA A 287 22.55 24.47 -22.06
N PHE A 288 21.54 24.50 -21.19
CA PHE A 288 21.18 23.37 -20.33
C PHE A 288 20.54 22.21 -21.11
N ILE A 289 19.61 22.51 -22.01
CA ILE A 289 18.89 21.49 -22.81
C ILE A 289 19.84 20.77 -23.77
N GLU A 290 20.70 21.52 -24.45
CA GLU A 290 21.62 21.02 -25.49
C GLU A 290 22.80 20.23 -24.92
N THR A 291 23.19 20.51 -23.67
CA THR A 291 24.36 19.88 -23.05
C THR A 291 24.05 18.48 -22.54
N ARG A 292 24.86 17.51 -22.98
CA ARG A 292 24.84 16.12 -22.49
C ARG A 292 25.79 15.93 -21.32
N PHE A 293 25.48 14.94 -20.48
CA PHE A 293 26.37 14.50 -19.42
C PHE A 293 27.62 13.84 -20.00
N GLU A 294 28.79 14.13 -19.42
CA GLU A 294 30.04 13.45 -19.76
C GLU A 294 30.09 12.13 -18.98
N ASP A 295 29.79 11.03 -19.68
CA ASP A 295 29.82 9.68 -19.12
C ASP A 295 31.26 9.17 -18.95
N GLY A 296 31.51 8.42 -17.87
CA GLY A 296 32.84 7.91 -17.53
C GLY A 296 33.71 8.83 -16.65
N GLY A 297 34.82 8.26 -16.19
CA GLY A 297 35.90 9.00 -15.52
C GLY A 297 35.51 9.63 -14.17
N ARG A 298 35.99 10.86 -13.93
CA ARG A 298 35.86 11.52 -12.62
C ARG A 298 34.45 12.07 -12.34
N HIS A 299 33.69 12.40 -13.39
CA HIS A 299 32.39 13.05 -13.30
C HIS A 299 31.31 12.04 -12.91
N GLU A 300 31.20 10.91 -13.62
CA GLU A 300 30.35 9.77 -13.25
C GLU A 300 30.63 9.28 -11.82
N ARG A 301 31.91 9.09 -11.45
CA ARG A 301 32.27 8.67 -10.09
C ARG A 301 31.77 9.64 -9.02
N ARG A 302 31.78 10.96 -9.27
CA ARG A 302 31.29 11.97 -8.31
C ARG A 302 29.77 11.96 -8.24
N VAL A 303 29.08 11.85 -9.37
CA VAL A 303 27.62 11.69 -9.42
C VAL A 303 27.18 10.46 -8.63
N ASN A 304 27.83 9.31 -8.84
CA ASN A 304 27.53 8.08 -8.10
C ASN A 304 27.79 8.19 -6.58
N LYS A 305 28.65 9.13 -6.14
CA LYS A 305 28.87 9.43 -4.72
C LYS A 305 27.87 10.43 -4.13
N MET A 306 27.22 11.24 -4.96
CA MET A 306 26.13 12.13 -4.54
C MET A 306 24.82 11.37 -4.33
N GLU A 307 24.70 10.18 -4.94
CA GLU A 307 23.52 9.30 -4.88
C GLU A 307 23.79 7.98 -4.13
N PRO A 308 24.42 7.96 -2.92
CA PRO A 308 24.88 6.72 -2.31
C PRO A 308 23.75 5.80 -1.85
N ASP A 309 22.55 6.34 -1.62
CA ASP A 309 21.40 5.65 -1.04
C ASP A 309 20.24 5.40 -2.03
N VAL A 310 20.36 5.88 -3.27
CA VAL A 310 19.41 5.55 -4.32
C VAL A 310 20.02 4.39 -5.08
N ALA A 311 19.38 3.23 -5.05
CA ALA A 311 19.75 2.14 -5.93
C ALA A 311 19.92 2.70 -7.37
N PRO A 312 20.92 2.24 -8.16
CA PRO A 312 21.05 2.66 -9.56
C PRO A 312 19.67 2.65 -10.21
N GLY A 313 19.34 3.59 -11.11
CA GLY A 313 17.96 3.73 -11.63
C GLY A 313 17.30 2.41 -12.06
N SER A 314 18.08 1.47 -12.59
CA SER A 314 17.67 0.09 -12.95
C SER A 314 17.28 -0.84 -11.79
N ARG A 315 17.46 -0.41 -10.55
CA ARG A 315 17.24 -1.17 -9.31
C ARG A 315 16.27 -0.47 -8.35
N ARG A 316 15.70 0.68 -8.73
CA ARG A 316 14.61 1.31 -7.99
C ARG A 316 13.33 0.50 -8.18
N LEU A 317 12.44 0.51 -7.19
CA LEU A 317 11.21 -0.30 -7.23
C LEU A 317 10.32 0.06 -8.42
N ASP A 318 10.17 1.34 -8.72
CA ASP A 318 9.40 1.83 -9.88
C ASP A 318 9.95 1.34 -11.23
N THR A 319 11.25 1.07 -11.31
CA THR A 319 11.89 0.49 -12.51
C THR A 319 11.88 -1.04 -12.51
N VAL A 320 12.11 -1.68 -11.36
CA VAL A 320 12.22 -3.15 -11.23
C VAL A 320 10.85 -3.80 -11.27
N ASP A 321 9.88 -3.19 -10.60
CA ASP A 321 8.51 -3.70 -10.42
C ASP A 321 7.52 -2.52 -10.33
N PRO A 322 7.13 -1.95 -11.49
CA PRO A 322 6.21 -0.82 -11.54
C PRO A 322 4.81 -1.15 -10.98
N GLU A 323 4.40 -2.42 -11.00
CA GLU A 323 3.10 -2.87 -10.48
C GLU A 323 3.06 -2.74 -8.96
N ILE A 324 4.10 -3.23 -8.27
CA ILE A 324 4.22 -3.08 -6.82
C ILE A 324 4.42 -1.62 -6.43
N ALA A 325 5.20 -0.85 -7.21
CA ALA A 325 5.32 0.59 -6.99
C ALA A 325 3.96 1.30 -7.05
N GLN A 326 3.12 0.95 -8.03
CA GLN A 326 1.78 1.51 -8.17
C GLN A 326 0.85 1.09 -7.05
N ALA A 327 0.89 -0.17 -6.62
CA ALA A 327 0.09 -0.65 -5.49
C ALA A 327 0.44 0.11 -4.19
N ILE A 328 1.73 0.37 -3.94
CA ILE A 328 2.18 1.17 -2.80
C ILE A 328 1.66 2.61 -2.90
N ARG A 329 1.77 3.26 -4.06
CA ARG A 329 1.25 4.63 -4.26
C ARG A 329 -0.26 4.71 -4.05
N ALA A 330 -1.01 3.74 -4.56
CA ALA A 330 -2.46 3.67 -4.40
C ALA A 330 -2.85 3.49 -2.91
N GLU A 331 -2.17 2.61 -2.19
CA GLU A 331 -2.42 2.42 -0.74
C GLU A 331 -2.01 3.65 0.08
N THR A 332 -0.90 4.32 -0.26
CA THR A 332 -0.53 5.59 0.37
C THR A 332 -1.65 6.62 0.19
N SER A 333 -2.17 6.77 -1.03
CA SER A 333 -3.27 7.69 -1.33
C SER A 333 -4.54 7.33 -0.54
N ARG A 334 -4.89 6.03 -0.48
CA ARG A 334 -6.03 5.55 0.31
C ARG A 334 -5.89 5.89 1.79
N GLN A 335 -4.74 5.65 2.40
CA GLN A 335 -4.47 5.97 3.81
C GLN A 335 -4.50 7.48 4.08
N GLN A 336 -4.03 8.30 3.13
CA GLN A 336 -4.06 9.75 3.23
C GLN A 336 -5.51 10.28 3.16
N GLU A 337 -6.32 9.77 2.23
CA GLU A 337 -7.67 10.27 1.97
C GLU A 337 -8.73 9.74 2.94
N ASN A 338 -8.56 8.53 3.50
CA ASN A 338 -9.57 7.88 4.33
C ASN A 338 -9.40 8.15 5.84
N ILE A 339 -10.50 7.96 6.58
CA ILE A 339 -10.52 7.91 8.04
C ILE A 339 -10.40 6.46 8.49
N GLU A 340 -9.24 6.09 9.03
CA GLU A 340 -8.96 4.72 9.50
C GLU A 340 -9.41 4.50 10.95
N LEU A 341 -10.39 3.62 11.14
CA LEU A 341 -10.96 3.31 12.46
C LEU A 341 -10.87 1.82 12.81
N ILE A 342 -10.08 1.03 12.08
CA ILE A 342 -9.77 -0.35 12.47
C ILE A 342 -8.96 -0.32 13.78
N ALA A 343 -9.54 -0.83 14.87
CA ALA A 343 -8.95 -0.78 16.21
C ALA A 343 -7.60 -1.51 16.41
N SER A 344 -7.16 -2.27 15.41
CA SER A 344 -5.88 -2.97 15.38
C SER A 344 -4.85 -2.33 14.43
N GLU A 345 -5.21 -1.23 13.77
CA GLU A 345 -4.32 -0.50 12.87
C GLU A 345 -3.80 0.77 13.52
N ASN A 346 -2.67 1.23 12.99
CA ASN A 346 -2.03 2.47 13.33
C ASN A 346 -1.02 2.84 12.24
N PHE A 347 -0.61 4.10 12.21
CA PHE A 347 0.46 4.56 11.34
C PHE A 347 1.77 4.60 12.12
N THR A 348 2.75 3.81 11.69
CA THR A 348 4.07 3.81 12.35
C THR A 348 4.92 5.00 11.90
N SER A 349 5.96 5.34 12.65
CA SER A 349 6.78 6.50 12.32
C SER A 349 7.67 6.22 11.09
N PRO A 350 8.05 7.25 10.31
CA PRO A 350 9.04 7.10 9.24
C PRO A 350 10.36 6.49 9.72
N ALA A 351 10.76 6.72 10.99
CA ALA A 351 11.95 6.12 11.58
C ALA A 351 11.81 4.59 11.74
N VAL A 352 10.63 4.11 12.12
CA VAL A 352 10.33 2.66 12.16
C VAL A 352 10.34 2.08 10.75
N MET A 353 9.74 2.75 9.76
CA MET A 353 9.75 2.32 8.35
C MET A 353 11.18 2.25 7.79
N GLN A 354 12.02 3.24 8.11
CA GLN A 354 13.42 3.27 7.70
C GLN A 354 14.21 2.08 8.28
N ALA A 355 14.02 1.75 9.56
CA ALA A 355 14.67 0.60 10.18
C ALA A 355 14.19 -0.73 9.56
N GLN A 356 12.89 -0.82 9.25
CA GLN A 356 12.26 -1.98 8.64
C GLN A 356 12.81 -2.26 7.23
N GLY A 357 13.04 -1.21 6.42
CA GLY A 357 13.59 -1.31 5.06
C GLY A 357 15.12 -1.32 4.98
N SER A 358 15.83 -1.62 6.07
CA SER A 358 17.29 -1.49 6.14
C SER A 358 18.05 -2.76 5.74
N VAL A 359 19.39 -2.63 5.62
CA VAL A 359 20.31 -3.74 5.30
C VAL A 359 20.24 -4.91 6.28
N LEU A 360 19.66 -4.71 7.47
CA LEU A 360 19.44 -5.75 8.47
C LEU A 360 18.54 -6.87 7.97
N THR A 361 17.77 -6.66 6.89
CA THR A 361 17.02 -7.72 6.22
C THR A 361 17.91 -8.85 5.68
N ASN A 362 19.18 -8.57 5.40
CA ASN A 362 20.11 -9.54 4.84
C ASN A 362 20.80 -10.40 5.91
N LYS A 363 20.72 -10.02 7.19
CA LYS A 363 21.49 -10.67 8.24
C LYS A 363 20.72 -11.85 8.84
N TYR A 364 21.25 -13.05 8.62
CA TYR A 364 20.82 -14.27 9.31
C TYR A 364 21.54 -14.40 10.67
N ALA A 365 20.80 -14.42 11.78
CA ALA A 365 21.34 -14.29 13.14
C ALA A 365 20.70 -15.26 14.15
N GLU A 366 20.59 -16.55 13.80
CA GLU A 366 20.05 -17.59 14.70
C GLU A 366 20.76 -17.64 16.06
N GLY A 367 19.97 -17.89 17.11
CA GLY A 367 20.38 -17.79 18.51
C GLY A 367 20.00 -16.43 19.12
N TYR A 368 20.70 -16.07 20.20
CA TYR A 368 20.46 -14.85 20.98
C TYR A 368 21.75 -14.02 21.07
N PRO A 369 21.70 -12.74 21.48
CA PRO A 369 22.89 -11.90 21.61
C PRO A 369 24.04 -12.61 22.36
N ALA A 370 25.25 -12.51 21.82
CA ALA A 370 26.46 -13.21 22.29
C ALA A 370 26.42 -14.75 22.29
N ARG A 371 25.32 -15.38 21.85
CA ARG A 371 25.12 -16.84 21.74
C ARG A 371 24.48 -17.20 20.39
N ARG A 372 25.15 -16.78 19.31
CA ARG A 372 24.71 -16.98 17.93
C ARG A 372 25.28 -18.26 17.33
N TRP A 373 24.54 -18.84 16.40
CA TRP A 373 24.98 -19.99 15.60
C TRP A 373 25.91 -19.59 14.46
N TYR A 374 25.85 -18.32 14.03
CA TYR A 374 26.64 -17.75 12.94
C TYR A 374 27.44 -16.53 13.41
N GLY A 375 28.60 -16.30 12.80
CA GLY A 375 29.43 -15.11 13.04
C GLY A 375 28.90 -13.84 12.35
N GLY A 376 29.55 -12.70 12.61
CA GLY A 376 29.22 -11.40 12.01
C GLY A 376 27.94 -10.77 12.55
N CYS A 377 27.62 -11.00 13.83
CA CYS A 377 26.40 -10.54 14.48
C CYS A 377 26.60 -9.34 15.42
N GLU A 378 27.81 -8.76 15.46
CA GLU A 378 28.21 -7.71 16.39
C GLU A 378 27.27 -6.49 16.38
N HIS A 379 26.72 -6.11 15.22
CA HIS A 379 25.83 -4.96 15.10
C HIS A 379 24.36 -5.31 15.30
N VAL A 380 23.95 -6.53 14.94
CA VAL A 380 22.56 -6.96 15.12
C VAL A 380 22.27 -7.33 16.57
N ASP A 381 23.28 -7.80 17.30
CA ASP A 381 23.23 -7.99 18.75
C ASP A 381 22.97 -6.67 19.48
N VAL A 382 23.56 -5.56 19.03
CA VAL A 382 23.27 -4.23 19.59
C VAL A 382 21.80 -3.86 19.38
N ALA A 383 21.26 -4.06 18.17
CA ALA A 383 19.86 -3.76 17.88
C ALA A 383 18.89 -4.60 18.73
N GLU A 384 19.17 -5.90 18.87
CA GLU A 384 18.37 -6.81 19.68
C GLU A 384 18.46 -6.48 21.17
N GLN A 385 19.66 -6.22 21.69
CA GLN A 385 19.83 -5.83 23.10
C GLN A 385 19.11 -4.53 23.42
N LEU A 386 19.15 -3.54 22.51
CA LEU A 386 18.41 -2.29 22.68
C LEU A 386 16.89 -2.54 22.71
N ALA A 387 16.37 -3.43 21.87
CA ALA A 387 14.95 -3.79 21.92
C ALA A 387 14.58 -4.47 23.25
N ILE A 388 15.41 -5.42 23.71
CA ILE A 388 15.21 -6.16 24.97
C ILE A 388 15.18 -5.18 26.16
N GLU A 389 16.21 -4.35 26.31
CA GLU A 389 16.31 -3.44 27.46
C GLU A 389 15.19 -2.40 27.47
N ARG A 390 14.82 -1.85 26.31
CA ARG A 390 13.69 -0.91 26.23
C ARG A 390 12.36 -1.57 26.57
N ALA A 391 12.12 -2.80 26.10
CA ALA A 391 10.92 -3.55 26.44
C ALA A 391 10.83 -3.82 27.95
N LYS A 392 11.94 -4.25 28.57
CA LYS A 392 12.01 -4.45 30.03
C LYS A 392 11.76 -3.15 30.79
N GLN A 393 12.35 -2.04 30.34
CA GLN A 393 12.17 -0.72 30.96
C GLN A 393 10.71 -0.25 30.91
N ILE A 394 10.03 -0.43 29.78
CA ILE A 394 8.64 -0.01 29.60
C ILE A 394 7.69 -0.84 30.48
N PHE A 395 7.82 -2.17 30.42
CA PHE A 395 6.83 -3.07 31.01
C PHE A 395 7.20 -3.58 32.41
N GLY A 396 8.42 -3.34 32.88
CA GLY A 396 8.88 -3.79 34.20
C GLY A 396 9.12 -5.29 34.29
N ALA A 397 9.40 -5.96 33.18
CA ALA A 397 9.67 -7.41 33.13
C ALA A 397 11.15 -7.74 33.37
N GLU A 398 11.42 -8.92 33.93
CA GLU A 398 12.80 -9.41 34.13
C GLU A 398 13.43 -9.91 32.82
N HIS A 399 12.63 -10.53 31.95
CA HIS A 399 13.03 -11.02 30.64
C HIS A 399 12.09 -10.53 29.54
N ALA A 400 12.66 -10.27 28.37
CA ALA A 400 11.91 -9.92 27.16
C ALA A 400 12.48 -10.68 25.95
N ASN A 401 11.65 -11.45 25.28
CA ASN A 401 11.97 -12.06 24.00
C ASN A 401 11.33 -11.25 22.86
N VAL A 402 12.17 -10.58 22.07
CA VAL A 402 11.79 -9.67 20.98
C VAL A 402 11.78 -10.34 19.61
N GLN A 403 12.08 -11.64 19.52
CA GLN A 403 12.19 -12.36 18.25
C GLN A 403 10.88 -12.84 17.61
N PRO A 404 9.72 -12.97 18.30
CA PRO A 404 8.51 -13.44 17.64
C PRO A 404 8.13 -12.60 16.41
N HIS A 405 7.88 -13.27 15.29
CA HIS A 405 7.53 -12.64 14.01
C HIS A 405 6.13 -12.01 14.03
N SER A 406 5.25 -12.45 14.94
CA SER A 406 3.90 -11.93 15.11
C SER A 406 3.39 -12.18 16.53
N GLY A 407 2.25 -11.58 16.90
CA GLY A 407 1.58 -11.88 18.17
C GLY A 407 1.12 -13.34 18.26
N SER A 408 0.66 -13.92 17.15
CA SER A 408 0.33 -15.35 17.09
C SER A 408 1.54 -16.24 17.36
N GLY A 409 2.72 -15.87 16.83
CA GLY A 409 3.98 -16.54 17.12
C GLY A 409 4.40 -16.41 18.59
N ALA A 410 4.18 -15.24 19.20
CA ALA A 410 4.45 -15.02 20.62
C ALA A 410 3.57 -15.91 21.51
N ASN A 411 2.26 -15.97 21.24
CA ASN A 411 1.34 -16.86 21.94
C ASN A 411 1.71 -18.34 21.74
N MET A 412 2.10 -18.73 20.52
CA MET A 412 2.52 -20.10 20.23
C MET A 412 3.78 -20.51 20.99
N ALA A 413 4.78 -19.63 21.10
CA ALA A 413 5.96 -19.88 21.90
C ALA A 413 5.61 -20.09 23.38
N VAL A 414 4.74 -19.26 23.95
CA VAL A 414 4.29 -19.44 25.35
C VAL A 414 3.59 -20.77 25.53
N TYR A 415 2.57 -21.06 24.71
CA TYR A 415 1.80 -22.30 24.84
C TYR A 415 2.68 -23.55 24.71
N PHE A 416 3.58 -23.62 23.73
CA PHE A 416 4.46 -24.78 23.60
C PHE A 416 5.57 -24.85 24.65
N SER A 417 5.96 -23.72 25.25
CA SER A 417 6.95 -23.74 26.34
C SER A 417 6.37 -24.28 27.65
N ALA A 418 5.04 -24.16 27.83
CA ALA A 418 4.38 -24.36 29.11
C ALA A 418 3.39 -25.54 29.11
N LEU A 419 2.85 -25.94 27.94
CA LEU A 419 1.75 -26.92 27.84
C LEU A 419 2.09 -28.08 26.90
N GLN A 420 1.48 -29.23 27.17
CA GLN A 420 1.45 -30.40 26.31
C GLN A 420 0.14 -30.48 25.51
N PRO A 421 0.13 -31.07 24.30
CA PRO A 421 -1.11 -31.35 23.60
C PRO A 421 -2.10 -32.14 24.47
N GLY A 422 -3.36 -31.71 24.49
CA GLY A 422 -4.41 -32.25 25.34
C GLY A 422 -4.60 -31.50 26.67
N ASP A 423 -3.63 -30.70 27.10
CA ASP A 423 -3.78 -29.86 28.29
C ASP A 423 -4.98 -28.92 28.14
N LYS A 424 -5.65 -28.65 29.26
CA LYS A 424 -6.84 -27.81 29.28
C LYS A 424 -6.47 -26.34 29.41
N ILE A 425 -7.03 -25.49 28.54
CA ILE A 425 -6.92 -24.04 28.61
C ILE A 425 -8.29 -23.40 28.84
N LEU A 426 -8.31 -22.35 29.68
CA LEU A 426 -9.50 -21.55 29.95
C LEU A 426 -9.32 -20.14 29.36
N THR A 427 -10.14 -19.78 28.38
CA THR A 427 -9.94 -18.56 27.58
C THR A 427 -11.21 -17.75 27.39
N MET A 428 -11.11 -16.50 26.98
CA MET A 428 -12.30 -15.68 26.69
C MET A 428 -12.98 -16.20 25.41
N ASP A 429 -14.31 -16.33 25.44
CA ASP A 429 -15.08 -16.64 24.23
C ASP A 429 -14.85 -15.60 23.13
N LEU A 430 -14.69 -16.06 21.88
CA LEU A 430 -14.40 -15.20 20.73
C LEU A 430 -15.48 -14.15 20.48
N SER A 431 -16.75 -14.53 20.62
CA SER A 431 -17.89 -13.60 20.42
C SER A 431 -18.03 -12.61 21.58
N HIS A 432 -17.40 -12.91 22.71
CA HIS A 432 -17.40 -12.03 23.87
C HIS A 432 -16.18 -11.09 23.91
N GLY A 433 -15.28 -11.18 22.92
CA GLY A 433 -14.14 -10.29 22.77
C GLY A 433 -12.78 -10.98 22.72
N GLY A 434 -12.73 -12.31 22.83
CA GLY A 434 -11.50 -13.10 22.75
C GLY A 434 -10.77 -12.99 21.40
N HIS A 435 -9.65 -13.69 21.25
CA HIS A 435 -8.88 -13.75 20.01
C HIS A 435 -8.75 -15.19 19.49
N LEU A 436 -8.52 -15.34 18.18
CA LEU A 436 -8.40 -16.64 17.52
C LEU A 436 -7.30 -17.52 18.15
N THR A 437 -6.20 -16.93 18.59
CA THR A 437 -5.08 -17.67 19.21
C THR A 437 -5.35 -18.12 20.64
N HIS A 438 -6.51 -17.78 21.20
CA HIS A 438 -6.91 -18.17 22.55
C HIS A 438 -7.83 -19.40 22.50
N GLY A 439 -7.56 -20.36 21.61
CA GLY A 439 -8.29 -21.63 21.57
C GLY A 439 -9.36 -21.76 20.49
N HIS A 440 -9.39 -20.91 19.46
CA HIS A 440 -10.31 -21.14 18.34
C HIS A 440 -9.95 -22.44 17.59
N LYS A 441 -10.94 -23.27 17.23
CA LYS A 441 -10.74 -24.61 16.65
C LYS A 441 -9.91 -24.63 15.36
N ALA A 442 -9.96 -23.56 14.56
CA ALA A 442 -9.17 -23.44 13.34
C ALA A 442 -7.70 -23.01 13.60
N ASN A 443 -7.39 -22.52 14.80
CA ASN A 443 -6.06 -22.08 15.19
C ASN A 443 -5.29 -23.23 15.87
N PHE A 444 -3.94 -23.18 15.89
CA PHE A 444 -3.10 -24.20 16.55
C PHE A 444 -3.54 -24.44 18.01
N SER A 445 -3.89 -23.37 18.73
CA SER A 445 -4.31 -23.44 20.13
C SER A 445 -5.56 -24.32 20.32
N GLY A 446 -6.59 -24.14 19.49
CA GLY A 446 -7.80 -24.97 19.54
C GLY A 446 -7.64 -26.36 18.90
N ARG A 447 -6.57 -26.58 18.13
CA ARG A 447 -6.23 -27.91 17.57
C ARG A 447 -5.46 -28.78 18.55
N PHE A 448 -4.59 -28.19 19.37
CA PHE A 448 -3.71 -28.93 20.27
C PHE A 448 -4.22 -29.04 21.71
N TYR A 449 -5.01 -28.08 22.20
CA TYR A 449 -5.41 -28.03 23.60
C TYR A 449 -6.92 -28.24 23.78
N ALA A 450 -7.31 -28.73 24.96
CA ALA A 450 -8.71 -28.85 25.35
C ALA A 450 -9.22 -27.48 25.81
N VAL A 451 -10.08 -26.85 25.02
CA VAL A 451 -10.50 -25.46 25.25
C VAL A 451 -11.80 -25.39 26.04
N THR A 452 -11.81 -24.57 27.10
CA THR A 452 -13.03 -24.12 27.78
C THR A 452 -13.08 -22.61 27.81
N HIS A 453 -14.28 -22.03 27.84
CA HIS A 453 -14.45 -20.58 27.76
C HIS A 453 -15.03 -19.96 29.03
N TYR A 454 -14.56 -18.76 29.36
CA TYR A 454 -15.27 -17.78 30.18
C TYR A 454 -15.80 -16.65 29.29
N GLY A 455 -16.66 -15.80 29.83
CA GLY A 455 -17.31 -14.75 29.05
C GLY A 455 -17.70 -13.54 29.88
N VAL A 456 -18.62 -12.78 29.32
CA VAL A 456 -19.19 -11.59 29.94
C VAL A 456 -20.59 -11.88 30.49
N SER A 457 -21.05 -11.07 31.45
CA SER A 457 -22.42 -11.09 31.99
C SER A 457 -23.42 -10.56 30.94
N LYS A 458 -24.65 -11.09 30.94
CA LYS A 458 -25.74 -10.62 30.06
C LYS A 458 -26.25 -9.23 30.44
N GLU A 459 -26.12 -8.87 31.70
CA GLU A 459 -26.62 -7.64 32.29
C GLU A 459 -25.69 -6.46 32.05
N THR A 460 -24.37 -6.72 32.09
CA THR A 460 -23.36 -5.65 32.03
C THR A 460 -22.48 -5.71 30.77
N GLU A 461 -22.45 -6.85 30.08
CA GLU A 461 -21.51 -7.14 28.98
C GLU A 461 -20.03 -6.93 29.39
N ARG A 462 -19.74 -7.06 30.70
CA ARG A 462 -18.39 -7.06 31.29
C ARG A 462 -17.99 -8.45 31.72
N ILE A 463 -16.68 -8.74 31.78
CA ILE A 463 -16.16 -10.03 32.23
C ILE A 463 -16.77 -10.39 33.59
N ASP A 464 -17.37 -11.57 33.68
CA ASP A 464 -17.90 -12.11 34.93
C ASP A 464 -16.79 -12.90 35.64
N TYR A 465 -16.07 -12.21 36.53
CA TYR A 465 -14.94 -12.78 37.26
C TYR A 465 -15.33 -13.89 38.23
N ASP A 466 -16.55 -13.86 38.76
CA ASP A 466 -17.03 -14.91 39.67
C ASP A 466 -17.43 -16.16 38.89
N ALA A 467 -18.05 -16.01 37.72
CA ALA A 467 -18.26 -17.11 36.80
C ALA A 467 -16.93 -17.70 36.30
N LEU A 468 -15.95 -16.84 35.97
CA LEU A 468 -14.59 -17.28 35.61
C LEU A 468 -13.99 -18.11 36.73
N ALA A 469 -14.03 -17.64 37.98
CA ALA A 469 -13.51 -18.37 39.14
C ALA A 469 -14.18 -19.74 39.33
N LYS A 470 -15.52 -19.81 39.19
CA LYS A 470 -16.27 -21.08 39.29
C LYS A 470 -15.89 -22.06 38.18
N VAL A 471 -15.75 -21.60 36.95
CA VAL A 471 -15.31 -22.43 35.82
C VAL A 471 -13.88 -22.90 36.04
N ALA A 472 -12.96 -22.02 36.44
CA ALA A 472 -11.58 -22.39 36.73
C ALA A 472 -11.49 -23.47 37.82
N ALA A 473 -12.26 -23.35 38.91
CA ALA A 473 -12.28 -24.34 39.99
C ALA A 473 -12.84 -25.70 39.56
N ARG A 474 -13.87 -25.69 38.70
CA ARG A 474 -14.46 -26.91 38.14
C ARG A 474 -13.54 -27.60 37.14
N GLU A 475 -12.98 -26.83 36.22
CA GLU A 475 -12.25 -27.34 35.07
C GLU A 475 -10.79 -27.64 35.36
N LYS A 476 -10.19 -26.93 36.33
CA LYS A 476 -8.76 -27.00 36.69
C LYS A 476 -7.85 -26.93 35.45
N PRO A 477 -7.92 -25.84 34.67
CA PRO A 477 -7.10 -25.70 33.48
C PRO A 477 -5.61 -25.67 33.84
N ALA A 478 -4.75 -26.10 32.92
CA ALA A 478 -3.31 -25.91 33.05
C ALA A 478 -2.92 -24.43 32.86
N MET A 479 -3.69 -23.70 32.05
CA MET A 479 -3.49 -22.27 31.82
C MET A 479 -4.80 -21.51 31.65
N ILE A 480 -4.87 -20.33 32.26
CA ILE A 480 -5.89 -19.30 31.96
C ILE A 480 -5.25 -18.29 31.01
N THR A 481 -5.96 -17.95 29.93
CA THR A 481 -5.55 -16.89 29.00
C THR A 481 -6.50 -15.70 29.11
N VAL A 482 -5.94 -14.52 29.33
CA VAL A 482 -6.67 -13.26 29.46
C VAL A 482 -6.12 -12.21 28.50
N GLY A 483 -7.00 -11.42 27.93
CA GLY A 483 -6.67 -10.52 26.82
C GLY A 483 -7.78 -10.55 25.78
N ALA A 484 -7.92 -9.48 25.02
CA ALA A 484 -9.07 -9.32 24.14
C ALA A 484 -8.73 -8.59 22.84
N SER A 485 -9.44 -8.94 21.78
CA SER A 485 -9.45 -8.20 20.52
C SER A 485 -10.61 -7.20 20.44
N ALA A 486 -11.68 -7.44 21.18
CA ALA A 486 -12.90 -6.64 21.10
C ALA A 486 -13.59 -6.55 22.48
N TYR A 487 -12.88 -6.04 23.49
CA TYR A 487 -13.43 -5.77 24.82
C TYR A 487 -13.13 -4.31 25.20
N PRO A 488 -14.15 -3.45 25.34
CA PRO A 488 -13.96 -2.00 25.48
C PRO A 488 -13.71 -1.55 26.92
N ARG A 489 -13.53 -2.47 27.88
CA ARG A 489 -13.39 -2.13 29.31
C ARG A 489 -12.03 -2.53 29.86
N VAL A 490 -11.69 -1.96 31.02
CA VAL A 490 -10.51 -2.37 31.78
C VAL A 490 -10.60 -3.85 32.16
N ILE A 491 -9.48 -4.55 32.04
CA ILE A 491 -9.32 -5.92 32.50
C ILE A 491 -8.60 -5.91 33.86
N ASP A 492 -9.23 -6.50 34.88
CA ASP A 492 -8.63 -6.74 36.19
C ASP A 492 -7.67 -7.96 36.15
N PHE A 493 -6.42 -7.70 35.78
CA PHE A 493 -5.38 -8.74 35.71
C PHE A 493 -5.01 -9.32 37.07
N GLU A 494 -5.10 -8.52 38.15
CA GLU A 494 -4.82 -9.00 39.50
C GLU A 494 -5.84 -10.08 39.90
N ARG A 495 -7.13 -9.82 39.69
CA ARG A 495 -8.20 -10.77 39.99
C ARG A 495 -8.06 -12.07 39.20
N VAL A 496 -7.72 -12.00 37.91
CA VAL A 496 -7.49 -13.21 37.11
C VAL A 496 -6.25 -13.97 37.61
N GLY A 497 -5.18 -13.27 37.99
CA GLY A 497 -3.99 -13.88 38.58
C GLY A 497 -4.28 -14.60 39.91
N GLN A 498 -5.13 -14.01 40.76
CA GLN A 498 -5.59 -14.66 42.00
C GLN A 498 -6.38 -15.95 41.70
N ILE A 499 -7.25 -15.92 40.68
CA ILE A 499 -8.03 -17.09 40.26
C ILE A 499 -7.11 -18.20 39.72
N ALA A 500 -6.17 -17.86 38.84
CA ALA A 500 -5.21 -18.80 38.27
C ALA A 500 -4.39 -19.50 39.38
N ARG A 501 -3.80 -18.72 40.29
CA ARG A 501 -3.06 -19.26 41.45
C ARG A 501 -3.94 -20.13 42.35
N GLY A 502 -5.20 -19.72 42.58
CA GLY A 502 -6.14 -20.47 43.42
C GLY A 502 -6.48 -21.87 42.91
N VAL A 503 -6.29 -22.14 41.61
CA VAL A 503 -6.54 -23.45 41.00
C VAL A 503 -5.25 -24.14 40.51
N GLY A 504 -4.09 -23.52 40.71
CA GLY A 504 -2.79 -24.03 40.26
C GLY A 504 -2.57 -23.92 38.74
N ALA A 505 -3.25 -22.99 38.06
CA ALA A 505 -3.07 -22.73 36.64
C ALA A 505 -2.02 -21.64 36.40
N LEU A 506 -1.31 -21.73 35.27
CA LEU A 506 -0.51 -20.63 34.74
C LEU A 506 -1.42 -19.52 34.18
N LEU A 507 -0.94 -18.28 34.15
CA LEU A 507 -1.61 -17.14 33.55
C LEU A 507 -0.82 -16.58 32.37
N LEU A 508 -1.44 -16.57 31.20
CA LEU A 508 -0.99 -15.82 30.02
C LEU A 508 -1.87 -14.58 29.84
N ALA A 509 -1.28 -13.39 29.91
CA ALA A 509 -1.92 -12.13 29.57
C ALA A 509 -1.49 -11.64 28.18
N ASP A 510 -2.41 -11.62 27.22
CA ASP A 510 -2.20 -11.04 25.88
C ASP A 510 -2.69 -9.59 25.84
N ILE A 511 -1.75 -8.66 25.85
CA ILE A 511 -2.02 -7.21 25.86
C ILE A 511 -1.94 -6.58 24.48
N ALA A 512 -1.95 -7.37 23.38
CA ALA A 512 -1.69 -6.91 22.03
C ALA A 512 -2.39 -5.58 21.64
N HIS A 513 -3.67 -5.45 21.99
CA HIS A 513 -4.48 -4.28 21.68
C HIS A 513 -4.19 -3.08 22.58
N ILE A 514 -3.85 -3.29 23.85
CA ILE A 514 -3.70 -2.25 24.86
C ILE A 514 -2.24 -1.99 25.26
N ALA A 515 -1.28 -2.58 24.56
CA ALA A 515 0.14 -2.50 24.91
C ALA A 515 0.67 -1.07 25.01
N GLY A 516 0.22 -0.17 24.13
CA GLY A 516 0.55 1.25 24.23
C GLY A 516 -0.03 1.91 25.49
N LEU A 517 -1.26 1.57 25.86
CA LEU A 517 -1.93 2.11 27.05
C LEU A 517 -1.28 1.58 28.33
N VAL A 518 -0.90 0.29 28.36
CA VAL A 518 -0.14 -0.29 29.47
C VAL A 518 1.23 0.39 29.59
N ALA A 519 1.94 0.57 28.48
CA ALA A 519 3.23 1.28 28.45
C ALA A 519 3.14 2.72 28.98
N ALA A 520 2.02 3.40 28.76
CA ALA A 520 1.76 4.76 29.25
C ALA A 520 1.14 4.80 30.66
N GLY A 521 0.86 3.66 31.30
CA GLY A 521 0.21 3.60 32.61
C GLY A 521 -1.29 3.97 32.60
N LEU A 522 -1.93 3.97 31.44
CA LEU A 522 -3.36 4.28 31.24
C LEU A 522 -4.25 3.04 31.23
N HIS A 523 -3.65 1.85 31.30
CA HIS A 523 -4.34 0.59 31.52
C HIS A 523 -3.52 -0.25 32.52
N PRO A 524 -4.16 -1.00 33.45
CA PRO A 524 -3.44 -1.86 34.39
C PRO A 524 -2.43 -2.79 33.71
N SER A 525 -1.25 -2.93 34.33
CA SER A 525 -0.22 -3.87 33.87
C SER A 525 -0.50 -5.28 34.38
N PRO A 526 -0.38 -6.33 33.54
CA PRO A 526 -0.42 -7.71 34.00
C PRO A 526 0.91 -8.21 34.59
N VAL A 527 2.01 -7.46 34.43
CA VAL A 527 3.32 -7.85 34.95
C VAL A 527 3.28 -7.87 36.48
N GLY A 528 3.76 -8.97 37.08
CA GLY A 528 3.63 -9.24 38.52
C GLY A 528 2.34 -9.99 38.91
N HIS A 529 1.37 -10.10 38.01
CA HIS A 529 0.16 -10.91 38.21
C HIS A 529 0.10 -12.15 37.32
N ALA A 530 0.67 -12.07 36.11
CA ALA A 530 0.75 -13.13 35.10
C ALA A 530 2.14 -13.77 35.02
N ASP A 531 2.19 -15.07 34.67
CA ASP A 531 3.44 -15.80 34.42
C ASP A 531 4.07 -15.40 33.08
N PHE A 532 3.21 -15.12 32.09
CA PHE A 532 3.60 -14.69 30.75
C PHE A 532 2.75 -13.51 30.32
N VAL A 533 3.39 -12.54 29.67
CA VAL A 533 2.71 -11.44 28.99
C VAL A 533 3.14 -11.43 27.53
N THR A 534 2.20 -11.50 26.61
CA THR A 534 2.46 -11.42 25.18
C THR A 534 1.86 -10.16 24.60
N THR A 535 2.46 -9.66 23.52
CA THR A 535 1.89 -8.54 22.79
C THR A 535 2.32 -8.51 21.33
N THR A 536 1.55 -7.77 20.54
CA THR A 536 2.01 -7.24 19.24
C THR A 536 2.63 -5.86 19.38
N THR A 537 3.43 -5.47 18.40
CA THR A 537 4.12 -4.16 18.41
C THR A 537 3.47 -3.09 17.52
N HIS A 538 2.53 -3.44 16.63
CA HIS A 538 1.98 -2.53 15.60
C HIS A 538 0.67 -1.79 15.95
N LYS A 539 -0.04 -2.19 17.01
CA LYS A 539 -1.36 -1.63 17.34
C LYS A 539 -1.22 -0.29 18.07
N THR A 540 -1.69 -0.21 19.31
CA THR A 540 -1.53 0.99 20.16
C THR A 540 -0.06 1.30 20.45
N LEU A 541 0.85 0.32 20.38
CA LEU A 541 2.29 0.54 20.53
C LEU A 541 2.96 1.21 19.30
N ARG A 542 2.26 1.27 18.15
CA ARG A 542 2.64 2.04 16.95
C ARG A 542 3.99 1.67 16.30
N GLY A 543 4.46 0.45 16.52
CA GLY A 543 5.69 -0.10 15.94
C GLY A 543 5.49 -0.92 14.67
N PRO A 544 6.50 -1.72 14.26
CA PRO A 544 6.39 -2.59 13.11
C PRO A 544 5.47 -3.79 13.40
N ARG A 545 5.10 -4.55 12.36
CA ARG A 545 4.46 -5.85 12.57
C ARG A 545 5.46 -6.82 13.22
N GLY A 546 5.10 -7.33 14.39
CA GLY A 546 5.93 -8.26 15.17
C GLY A 546 5.29 -8.60 16.52
N GLY A 547 5.83 -9.61 17.21
CA GLY A 547 5.44 -10.00 18.57
C GLY A 547 6.53 -9.76 19.62
N LEU A 548 6.14 -9.77 20.88
CA LEU A 548 7.00 -9.62 22.07
C LEU A 548 6.44 -10.52 23.17
N ILE A 549 7.34 -11.19 23.90
CA ILE A 549 7.02 -11.98 25.09
C ILE A 549 7.78 -11.37 26.27
N LEU A 550 7.11 -11.19 27.40
CA LEU A 550 7.65 -10.72 28.67
C LEU A 550 7.36 -11.79 29.72
N CYS A 551 8.35 -12.09 30.57
CA CYS A 551 8.19 -13.06 31.65
C CYS A 551 9.21 -12.83 32.77
N GLY A 552 9.09 -13.60 33.85
CA GLY A 552 10.12 -13.68 34.89
C GLY A 552 11.37 -14.43 34.42
N ALA A 553 12.45 -14.33 35.19
CA ALA A 553 13.71 -15.02 34.90
C ALA A 553 13.58 -16.55 34.87
N GLU A 554 12.66 -17.11 35.65
CA GLU A 554 12.43 -18.57 35.71
C GLU A 554 11.92 -19.13 34.37
N GLN A 555 11.10 -18.37 33.65
CA GLN A 555 10.52 -18.80 32.37
C GLN A 555 11.42 -18.47 31.16
N ALA A 556 12.42 -17.58 31.32
CA ALA A 556 13.21 -17.02 30.24
C ALA A 556 13.82 -18.08 29.32
N LYS A 557 14.49 -19.09 29.90
CA LYS A 557 15.14 -20.16 29.13
C LYS A 557 14.13 -20.98 28.31
N ALA A 558 12.95 -21.27 28.88
CA ALA A 558 11.92 -22.07 28.22
C ALA A 558 11.34 -21.29 27.03
N ILE A 559 11.03 -20.01 27.22
CA ILE A 559 10.55 -19.12 26.16
C ILE A 559 11.59 -18.96 25.05
N ASP A 560 12.85 -18.73 25.40
CA ASP A 560 13.90 -18.53 24.42
C ASP A 560 14.12 -19.80 23.60
N SER A 561 14.21 -20.96 24.26
CA SER A 561 14.40 -22.26 23.59
C SER A 561 13.20 -22.62 22.70
N GLN A 562 11.98 -22.28 23.14
CA GLN A 562 10.78 -22.56 22.38
C GLN A 562 10.63 -21.62 21.18
N THR A 563 10.99 -20.34 21.32
CA THR A 563 10.99 -19.39 20.21
C THR A 563 12.01 -19.80 19.15
N PHE A 564 13.25 -20.07 19.58
CA PHE A 564 14.31 -20.62 18.74
C PHE A 564 15.16 -21.63 19.54
N PRO A 565 15.39 -22.85 19.04
CA PRO A 565 15.03 -23.36 17.71
C PRO A 565 13.62 -23.97 17.61
N GLY A 566 12.75 -23.80 18.63
CA GLY A 566 11.48 -24.53 18.69
C GLY A 566 10.51 -24.25 17.55
N ILE A 567 10.09 -22.99 17.34
CA ILE A 567 9.07 -22.63 16.33
C ILE A 567 9.51 -21.66 15.24
N GLN A 568 10.67 -21.03 15.38
CA GLN A 568 11.23 -20.12 14.38
C GLN A 568 12.66 -20.52 14.01
N GLY A 569 13.12 -20.08 12.84
CA GLY A 569 14.54 -20.10 12.42
C GLY A 569 15.20 -18.76 12.72
N GLY A 570 15.88 -18.17 11.74
CA GLY A 570 16.54 -16.87 11.88
C GLY A 570 15.60 -15.71 12.25
N PRO A 571 15.95 -14.88 13.26
CA PRO A 571 15.16 -13.72 13.62
C PRO A 571 15.19 -12.63 12.53
N LEU A 572 14.07 -11.92 12.36
CA LEU A 572 13.97 -10.79 11.44
C LEU A 572 14.66 -9.53 12.03
N MET A 573 15.97 -9.39 11.82
CA MET A 573 16.77 -8.34 12.47
C MET A 573 16.33 -6.90 12.12
N HIS A 574 15.83 -6.67 10.91
CA HIS A 574 15.25 -5.39 10.50
C HIS A 574 13.96 -5.07 11.29
N VAL A 575 13.11 -6.06 11.52
CA VAL A 575 11.92 -5.93 12.38
C VAL A 575 12.32 -5.70 13.83
N ILE A 576 13.32 -6.39 14.35
CA ILE A 576 13.81 -6.20 15.73
C ILE A 576 14.38 -4.79 15.93
N ALA A 577 15.16 -4.28 14.97
CA ALA A 577 15.65 -2.91 15.00
C ALA A 577 14.49 -1.90 14.95
N ALA A 578 13.49 -2.13 14.09
CA ALA A 578 12.28 -1.33 14.02
C ALA A 578 11.47 -1.37 15.33
N LYS A 579 11.39 -2.52 16.02
CA LYS A 579 10.83 -2.64 17.37
C LYS A 579 11.63 -1.79 18.37
N ALA A 580 12.97 -1.82 18.30
CA ALA A 580 13.81 -1.02 19.16
C ALA A 580 13.51 0.49 19.00
N VAL A 581 13.32 0.98 17.77
CA VAL A 581 12.92 2.37 17.49
C VAL A 581 11.56 2.69 18.12
N CYS A 582 10.55 1.87 17.85
CA CYS A 582 9.21 2.02 18.45
C CYS A 582 9.25 2.04 19.98
N LEU A 583 10.00 1.15 20.63
CA LEU A 583 10.12 1.13 22.08
C LEU A 583 10.86 2.36 22.61
N LYS A 584 11.81 2.93 21.84
CA LYS A 584 12.44 4.21 22.21
C LYS A 584 11.44 5.35 22.17
N GLU A 585 10.56 5.38 21.17
CA GLU A 585 9.47 6.35 21.07
C GLU A 585 8.49 6.19 22.24
N ALA A 586 8.14 4.95 22.59
CA ALA A 586 7.26 4.63 23.71
C ALA A 586 7.82 5.06 25.08
N LEU A 587 9.14 5.18 25.22
CA LEU A 587 9.81 5.71 26.41
C LEU A 587 9.76 7.25 26.51
N GLN A 588 9.32 7.97 25.47
CA GLN A 588 9.27 9.43 25.49
C GLN A 588 7.98 9.94 26.16
N PRO A 589 8.02 11.08 26.88
CA PRO A 589 6.82 11.67 27.49
C PRO A 589 5.67 11.92 26.49
N ALA A 590 6.01 12.38 25.29
CA ALA A 590 5.04 12.63 24.21
C ALA A 590 4.24 11.37 23.81
N PHE A 591 4.77 10.17 24.05
CA PHE A 591 4.01 8.94 23.82
C PHE A 591 2.89 8.75 24.85
N ALA A 592 3.13 9.08 26.12
CA ALA A 592 2.10 9.01 27.15
C ALA A 592 0.98 10.04 26.88
N GLU A 593 1.34 11.24 26.43
CA GLU A 593 0.38 12.27 25.98
C GLU A 593 -0.45 11.76 24.79
N TYR A 594 0.20 11.17 23.79
CA TYR A 594 -0.49 10.53 22.66
C TYR A 594 -1.47 9.43 23.11
N GLN A 595 -1.07 8.55 24.03
CA GLN A 595 -1.97 7.50 24.53
C GLN A 595 -3.14 8.07 25.34
N ALA A 596 -2.94 9.17 26.08
CA ALA A 596 -4.02 9.87 26.76
C ALA A 596 -5.04 10.43 25.74
N GLN A 597 -4.55 11.02 24.65
CA GLN A 597 -5.39 11.47 23.55
C GLN A 597 -6.13 10.31 22.86
N VAL A 598 -5.51 9.14 22.71
CA VAL A 598 -6.17 7.93 22.16
C VAL A 598 -7.40 7.56 22.99
N VAL A 599 -7.28 7.56 24.32
CA VAL A 599 -8.41 7.25 25.23
C VAL A 599 -9.46 8.36 25.21
N ALA A 600 -9.05 9.63 25.23
CA ALA A 600 -9.96 10.78 25.16
C ALA A 600 -10.78 10.76 23.86
N ASN A 601 -10.12 10.52 22.73
CA ASN A 601 -10.75 10.39 21.42
C ASN A 601 -11.73 9.22 21.37
N ALA A 602 -11.35 8.06 21.91
CA ALA A 602 -12.24 6.90 21.97
C ALA A 602 -13.51 7.21 22.79
N ALA A 603 -13.37 7.90 23.92
CA ALA A 603 -14.50 8.32 24.74
C ALA A 603 -15.38 9.36 24.02
N ALA A 604 -14.79 10.32 23.31
CA ALA A 604 -15.51 11.33 22.52
C ALA A 604 -16.32 10.69 21.37
N LEU A 605 -15.70 9.79 20.62
CA LEU A 605 -16.34 9.05 19.53
C LEU A 605 -17.49 8.17 20.05
N ALA A 606 -17.27 7.44 21.14
CA ALA A 606 -18.31 6.65 21.80
C ALA A 606 -19.50 7.52 22.24
N LYS A 607 -19.22 8.69 22.84
CA LYS A 607 -20.26 9.64 23.25
C LYS A 607 -21.04 10.19 22.06
N GLY A 608 -20.38 10.51 20.95
CA GLY A 608 -21.03 10.96 19.71
C GLY A 608 -21.96 9.90 19.13
N LEU A 609 -21.49 8.66 19.00
CA LEU A 609 -22.29 7.54 18.50
C LEU A 609 -23.51 7.26 19.40
N ALA A 610 -23.33 7.28 20.72
CA ALA A 610 -24.41 7.11 21.67
C ALA A 610 -25.44 8.25 21.59
N LYS A 611 -24.99 9.51 21.43
CA LYS A 611 -25.86 10.67 21.20
C LYS A 611 -26.69 10.52 19.91
N ASN A 612 -26.13 9.88 18.89
CA ASN A 612 -26.79 9.59 17.62
C ASN A 612 -27.64 8.29 17.68
N GLY A 613 -27.83 7.75 18.89
CA GLY A 613 -28.75 6.67 19.21
C GLY A 613 -28.21 5.27 18.93
N PHE A 614 -26.90 5.10 18.71
CA PHE A 614 -26.31 3.77 18.59
C PHE A 614 -26.04 3.15 19.97
N ARG A 615 -26.42 1.89 20.15
CA ARG A 615 -26.11 1.14 21.36
C ARG A 615 -24.64 0.71 21.32
N LEU A 616 -23.92 0.94 22.41
CA LEU A 616 -22.56 0.45 22.59
C LEU A 616 -22.54 -0.74 23.54
N VAL A 617 -21.80 -1.79 23.18
CA VAL A 617 -21.59 -2.94 24.06
C VAL A 617 -20.92 -2.46 25.35
N SER A 618 -21.44 -2.92 26.49
CA SER A 618 -21.07 -2.50 27.85
C SER A 618 -21.30 -1.02 28.17
N GLY A 619 -21.94 -0.25 27.28
CA GLY A 619 -22.33 1.15 27.47
C GLY A 619 -21.26 2.21 27.17
N GLY A 620 -20.15 1.87 26.50
CA GLY A 620 -19.05 2.80 26.24
C GLY A 620 -17.68 2.13 26.24
N THR A 621 -16.62 2.90 26.51
CA THR A 621 -15.23 2.42 26.52
C THR A 621 -14.39 3.02 27.65
N ASP A 622 -13.40 2.26 28.10
CA ASP A 622 -12.31 2.68 29.00
C ASP A 622 -10.93 2.59 28.30
N ASN A 623 -10.89 2.22 27.02
CA ASN A 623 -9.66 2.01 26.26
C ASN A 623 -9.76 2.61 24.85
N HIS A 624 -8.96 2.13 23.90
CA HIS A 624 -8.83 2.71 22.56
C HIS A 624 -9.91 2.26 21.56
N LEU A 625 -10.85 1.39 21.95
CA LEU A 625 -11.86 0.83 21.05
C LEU A 625 -13.27 0.79 21.64
N MET A 626 -14.27 0.65 20.78
CA MET A 626 -15.66 0.39 21.12
C MET A 626 -16.29 -0.64 20.18
N LEU A 627 -17.37 -1.26 20.63
CA LEU A 627 -18.22 -2.14 19.84
C LEU A 627 -19.60 -1.51 19.71
N VAL A 628 -20.00 -1.24 18.48
CA VAL A 628 -21.29 -0.65 18.14
C VAL A 628 -22.24 -1.77 17.72
N ASP A 629 -23.40 -1.84 18.36
CA ASP A 629 -24.46 -2.78 18.01
C ASP A 629 -25.32 -2.18 16.88
N VAL A 630 -25.11 -2.69 15.68
CA VAL A 630 -25.88 -2.31 14.47
C VAL A 630 -27.04 -3.28 14.23
N GLY A 631 -26.98 -4.49 14.80
CA GLY A 631 -28.03 -5.50 14.73
C GLY A 631 -29.34 -5.05 15.36
N SER A 632 -29.28 -4.24 16.42
CA SER A 632 -30.45 -3.59 17.04
C SER A 632 -31.25 -2.68 16.11
N ARG A 633 -30.70 -2.36 14.93
CA ARG A 633 -31.32 -1.57 13.86
C ARG A 633 -31.49 -2.37 12.57
N ASP A 634 -31.53 -3.70 12.68
CA ASP A 634 -31.70 -4.64 11.57
C ASP A 634 -30.61 -4.59 10.48
N MET A 635 -29.48 -3.93 10.73
CA MET A 635 -28.31 -3.92 9.83
C MET A 635 -27.31 -4.99 10.22
N THR A 636 -26.56 -5.54 9.26
CA THR A 636 -25.41 -6.41 9.53
C THR A 636 -24.11 -5.62 9.60
N GLY A 637 -23.15 -6.10 10.39
CA GLY A 637 -21.81 -5.51 10.43
C GLY A 637 -21.13 -5.51 9.06
N LYS A 638 -21.41 -6.52 8.22
CA LYS A 638 -20.93 -6.60 6.83
C LYS A 638 -21.46 -5.46 5.96
N GLU A 639 -22.76 -5.17 6.01
CA GLU A 639 -23.36 -4.06 5.26
C GLU A 639 -22.81 -2.72 5.76
N CYS A 640 -22.75 -2.52 7.08
CA CYS A 640 -22.22 -1.31 7.66
C CYS A 640 -20.76 -1.06 7.25
N GLN A 641 -19.93 -2.10 7.26
CA GLN A 641 -18.55 -2.01 6.81
C GLN A 641 -18.46 -1.55 5.35
N ALA A 642 -19.21 -2.21 4.45
CA ALA A 642 -19.16 -1.89 3.02
C ALA A 642 -19.65 -0.46 2.71
N ALA A 643 -20.73 -0.02 3.35
CA ALA A 643 -21.27 1.33 3.16
C ALA A 643 -20.33 2.43 3.69
N LEU A 644 -19.66 2.17 4.82
CA LEU A 644 -18.68 3.10 5.39
C LEU A 644 -17.38 3.13 4.57
N ASP A 645 -16.93 1.99 4.04
CA ASP A 645 -15.77 1.93 3.14
C ASP A 645 -16.02 2.79 1.88
N GLU A 646 -17.22 2.75 1.29
CA GLU A 646 -17.58 3.59 0.14
C GLU A 646 -17.57 5.09 0.48
N ALA A 647 -17.92 5.43 1.72
CA ALA A 647 -17.86 6.79 2.26
C ALA A 647 -16.44 7.22 2.72
N GLY A 648 -15.41 6.38 2.56
CA GLY A 648 -14.03 6.67 2.96
C GLY A 648 -13.76 6.51 4.48
N ILE A 649 -14.61 5.78 5.20
CA ILE A 649 -14.46 5.50 6.64
C ILE A 649 -14.24 4.00 6.82
N THR A 650 -13.00 3.61 7.15
CA THR A 650 -12.62 2.21 7.19
C THR A 650 -12.79 1.63 8.60
N VAL A 651 -13.71 0.67 8.74
CA VAL A 651 -14.02 -0.06 9.99
C VAL A 651 -13.94 -1.57 9.77
N ASN A 652 -14.18 -2.38 10.81
CA ASN A 652 -14.35 -3.82 10.63
C ASN A 652 -15.66 -4.32 11.25
N LYS A 653 -16.38 -5.21 10.55
CA LYS A 653 -17.47 -5.98 11.15
C LYS A 653 -16.94 -6.83 12.30
N ASN A 654 -17.75 -7.02 13.34
CA ASN A 654 -17.37 -7.76 14.54
C ASN A 654 -18.60 -8.39 15.18
N THR A 655 -18.45 -9.62 15.70
CA THR A 655 -19.50 -10.19 16.55
C THR A 655 -19.61 -9.41 17.86
N ILE A 656 -20.77 -9.45 18.49
CA ILE A 656 -21.00 -8.86 19.82
C ILE A 656 -21.36 -9.98 20.81
N PRO A 657 -21.28 -9.75 22.13
CA PRO A 657 -21.69 -10.75 23.11
C PRO A 657 -23.09 -11.32 22.82
N PHE A 658 -23.24 -12.64 23.00
CA PHE A 658 -24.49 -13.37 22.73
C PHE A 658 -24.96 -13.30 21.27
N GLU A 659 -24.01 -13.21 20.33
CA GLU A 659 -24.23 -13.21 18.88
C GLU A 659 -25.19 -14.32 18.42
N THR A 660 -26.12 -13.94 17.54
CA THR A 660 -27.09 -14.86 16.91
C THR A 660 -26.83 -15.03 15.41
N ARG A 661 -26.03 -14.15 14.79
CA ARG A 661 -25.69 -14.18 13.37
C ARG A 661 -24.36 -14.90 13.11
N SER A 662 -24.11 -15.24 11.85
CA SER A 662 -22.83 -15.81 11.46
C SER A 662 -21.70 -14.77 11.59
N PRO A 663 -20.44 -15.18 11.88
CA PRO A 663 -19.29 -14.28 11.89
C PRO A 663 -19.04 -13.54 10.56
N PHE A 664 -19.57 -14.05 9.44
CA PHE A 664 -19.47 -13.40 8.13
C PHE A 664 -20.43 -12.22 7.94
N GLN A 665 -21.52 -12.19 8.73
CA GLN A 665 -22.49 -11.09 8.76
C GLN A 665 -22.24 -10.18 9.96
N ALA A 666 -22.21 -10.79 11.16
CA ALA A 666 -22.07 -10.18 12.47
C ALA A 666 -23.15 -9.13 12.82
N SER A 667 -23.37 -8.90 14.11
CA SER A 667 -24.34 -7.92 14.62
C SER A 667 -23.70 -6.59 15.06
N GLY A 668 -22.38 -6.44 14.92
CA GLY A 668 -21.68 -5.22 15.30
C GLY A 668 -20.59 -4.78 14.33
N ILE A 669 -20.10 -3.57 14.59
CA ILE A 669 -18.85 -3.04 14.03
C ILE A 669 -17.91 -2.66 15.18
N ARG A 670 -16.61 -2.86 14.98
CA ARG A 670 -15.57 -2.47 15.92
C ARG A 670 -14.83 -1.26 15.39
N ILE A 671 -14.69 -0.26 16.25
CA ILE A 671 -14.14 1.06 15.93
C ILE A 671 -13.05 1.38 16.96
N GLY A 672 -11.91 1.91 16.52
CA GLY A 672 -10.85 2.37 17.40
C GLY A 672 -10.21 3.68 16.97
N SER A 673 -9.68 4.41 17.93
CA SER A 673 -9.09 5.74 17.77
C SER A 673 -7.58 5.82 17.46
N PRO A 674 -6.71 4.77 17.55
CA PRO A 674 -5.26 4.98 17.44
C PRO A 674 -4.78 5.64 16.14
N ALA A 675 -5.27 5.20 14.98
CA ALA A 675 -4.78 5.67 13.68
C ALA A 675 -5.13 7.16 13.44
N VAL A 676 -6.38 7.56 13.67
CA VAL A 676 -6.80 8.97 13.58
C VAL A 676 -6.10 9.87 14.61
N THR A 677 -5.83 9.35 15.82
CA THR A 677 -5.10 10.10 16.84
C THR A 677 -3.64 10.32 16.45
N THR A 678 -3.01 9.34 15.78
CA THR A 678 -1.65 9.50 15.24
C THR A 678 -1.58 10.59 14.17
N ARG A 679 -2.66 10.82 13.41
CA ARG A 679 -2.75 11.92 12.43
C ARG A 679 -2.93 13.31 13.08
N GLY A 680 -3.17 13.36 14.40
CA GLY A 680 -3.35 14.60 15.15
C GLY A 680 -4.81 15.00 15.39
N MET A 681 -5.78 14.16 15.03
CA MET A 681 -7.20 14.45 15.29
C MET A 681 -7.50 14.40 16.80
N GLY A 682 -8.37 15.30 17.27
CA GLY A 682 -8.80 15.41 18.67
C GLY A 682 -10.29 15.14 18.85
N GLU A 683 -10.82 15.50 20.02
CA GLU A 683 -12.20 15.18 20.40
C GLU A 683 -13.26 15.87 19.53
N ALA A 684 -12.94 17.03 18.95
CA ALA A 684 -13.83 17.75 18.05
C ALA A 684 -14.03 16.95 16.75
N GLU A 685 -12.93 16.49 16.15
CA GLU A 685 -12.97 15.65 14.95
C GLU A 685 -13.65 14.31 15.23
N MET A 686 -13.50 13.75 16.44
CA MET A 686 -14.23 12.52 16.81
C MET A 686 -15.75 12.72 16.84
N ALA A 687 -16.23 13.92 17.20
CA ALA A 687 -17.66 14.24 17.11
C ALA A 687 -18.11 14.30 15.65
N ASP A 688 -17.35 14.95 14.78
CA ASP A 688 -17.64 15.01 13.34
C ASP A 688 -17.64 13.61 12.70
N ILE A 689 -16.69 12.76 13.08
CA ILE A 689 -16.62 11.36 12.63
C ILE A 689 -17.83 10.57 13.11
N ALA A 690 -18.26 10.76 14.35
CA ALA A 690 -19.47 10.10 14.86
C ALA A 690 -20.71 10.49 14.05
N ASP A 691 -20.82 11.77 13.67
CA ASP A 691 -21.92 12.29 12.86
C ASP A 691 -21.86 11.72 11.43
N MET A 692 -20.68 11.69 10.79
CA MET A 692 -20.49 11.08 9.47
C MET A 692 -20.83 9.59 9.44
N ILE A 693 -20.39 8.82 10.43
CA ILE A 693 -20.76 7.39 10.58
C ILE A 693 -22.28 7.26 10.69
N SER A 694 -22.89 8.08 11.54
CA SER A 694 -24.33 8.03 11.79
C SER A 694 -25.14 8.39 10.55
N GLU A 695 -24.67 9.38 9.78
CA GLU A 695 -25.29 9.84 8.55
C GLU A 695 -25.38 8.71 7.51
N VAL A 696 -24.28 7.98 7.30
CA VAL A 696 -24.21 6.82 6.41
C VAL A 696 -25.10 5.69 6.93
N LEU A 697 -24.94 5.29 8.19
CA LEU A 697 -25.63 4.11 8.73
C LEU A 697 -27.15 4.30 8.89
N LEU A 698 -27.63 5.54 9.10
CA LEU A 698 -29.07 5.83 9.18
C LEU A 698 -29.78 5.74 7.83
N ASP A 699 -29.04 5.76 6.72
CA ASP A 699 -29.56 5.64 5.37
C ASP A 699 -28.58 4.83 4.50
N ILE A 700 -28.33 3.59 4.94
CA ILE A 700 -27.19 2.75 4.53
C ILE A 700 -27.14 2.45 3.02
N ASN A 701 -28.28 2.53 2.32
CA ASN A 701 -28.37 2.26 0.88
C ASN A 701 -28.31 3.53 0.02
N ASN A 702 -28.15 4.72 0.62
CA ASN A 702 -28.13 5.99 -0.09
C ASN A 702 -26.72 6.35 -0.56
N VAL A 703 -26.46 6.06 -1.85
CA VAL A 703 -25.16 6.29 -2.50
C VAL A 703 -24.81 7.77 -2.58
N ASP A 704 -25.77 8.67 -2.81
CA ASP A 704 -25.52 10.12 -2.88
C ASP A 704 -25.02 10.65 -1.53
N LYS A 705 -25.57 10.11 -0.44
CA LYS A 705 -25.18 10.44 0.92
C LYS A 705 -23.79 9.91 1.27
N GLN A 706 -23.49 8.68 0.86
CA GLN A 706 -22.13 8.11 0.99
C GLN A 706 -21.11 8.98 0.23
N ALA A 707 -21.43 9.42 -0.99
CA ALA A 707 -20.58 10.31 -1.78
C ALA A 707 -20.39 11.69 -1.11
N ALA A 708 -21.45 12.27 -0.55
CA ALA A 708 -21.38 13.53 0.19
C ALA A 708 -20.49 13.40 1.44
N VAL A 709 -20.65 12.32 2.21
CA VAL A 709 -19.78 12.02 3.36
C VAL A 709 -18.34 11.80 2.91
N ARG A 710 -18.08 11.10 1.80
CA ARG A 710 -16.73 10.91 1.24
C ARG A 710 -16.02 12.23 0.94
N GLN A 711 -16.74 13.23 0.44
CA GLN A 711 -16.15 14.56 0.22
C GLN A 711 -15.79 15.25 1.54
N ARG A 712 -16.65 15.14 2.57
CA ARG A 712 -16.35 15.67 3.91
C ARG A 712 -15.18 14.95 4.56
N VAL A 713 -15.08 13.63 4.38
CA VAL A 713 -13.94 12.82 4.82
C VAL A 713 -12.65 13.33 4.21
N ARG A 714 -12.61 13.53 2.88
CA ARG A 714 -11.44 14.10 2.18
C ARG A 714 -11.07 15.49 2.67
N GLN A 715 -12.06 16.36 2.88
CA GLN A 715 -11.83 17.71 3.41
C GLN A 715 -11.22 17.66 4.81
N LEU A 716 -11.72 16.76 5.67
CA LEU A 716 -11.18 16.59 7.02
C LEU A 716 -9.74 16.06 6.96
N THR A 717 -9.48 15.01 6.17
CA THR A 717 -8.18 14.33 6.14
C THR A 717 -7.05 15.18 5.56
N VAL A 718 -7.35 16.15 4.67
CA VAL A 718 -6.39 17.17 4.21
C VAL A 718 -5.82 18.00 5.35
N GLY A 719 -6.62 18.29 6.39
CA GLY A 719 -6.16 19.03 7.57
C GLY A 719 -5.23 18.24 8.50
N PHE A 720 -5.14 16.93 8.32
CA PHE A 720 -4.40 16.00 9.18
C PHE A 720 -3.51 15.07 8.33
N PRO A 721 -2.48 15.59 7.64
CA PRO A 721 -1.66 14.80 6.73
C PRO A 721 -0.88 13.68 7.44
N LEU A 722 -0.59 12.61 6.71
CA LEU A 722 0.32 11.56 7.19
C LEU A 722 1.78 12.02 7.11
N PRO A 723 2.67 11.48 7.97
CA PRO A 723 4.06 11.92 8.06
C PRO A 723 4.98 11.40 6.93
N TYR A 724 4.42 10.73 5.92
CA TYR A 724 5.15 10.11 4.81
C TYR A 724 4.46 10.31 3.45
#